data_AF-A0A3B8VEU8-F1
#
_entry.id   AF-A0A3B8VEU8-F1
#
_cell.length_a   1.000
_cell.length_b   1.000
_cell.length_c   1.000
_cell.angle_alpha   90.00
_cell.angle_beta   90.00
_cell.angle_gamma   90.00
#
_symmetry.space_group_name_H-M   'P 1'
#
loop_
_entity.id
_entity.type
_entity.pdbx_description
1 polymer ?
#
loop_
_entity_poly.entity_id
_entity_poly.type
_entity_poly.pdbx_seq_one_letter_code
_entity_poly.pdbx_strand_id
1 'polypeptide(L)'
;MISILAISLLLLTVVCEDVNAQDASSSGDVAVRFSASDSLKFRVKGVRVGTLFGNARVEHTSGELTSGQITLNLSDDLMSAEALNPADTLSQPVLKRGEDELRSQRILYNFKTEKGKFDVARVTIDKGNITGTQVKRTAPHVVFIQDAIYSTCTLDHPHYYLKASRMKVVDEDEVFFSRARLYILDIPYPFIFPFGYLPSRLERNRSGILEPTFSFQEQNRRGLGLQNLGWFQYFNDHLTSSLQGDVFTSGSYYLTSRSQYNYFGKYRGSVGLSYSFDRGLESSDPDFTKSSQQMLSLQHNQTISPYASFNADITLRTSQFYNRNSYNIDDRANTSTTSRIGYNYRHPEGDYTFGVNISQSQNFRDNSVSVQGPTGSFAIKRQTPFQSTVRRLNPRWYESISYGYSNRFSTRYNFNPIDDADPSINWIDALLSPEKYRIATGRDNHIEYGLAHAADATAQLIPSDFANLTASVRMNEYWYPQTVSKEFDPVTNSVVTNVENGFATARDITTSLSLGTTLYGISNAKIGNFEGFRHTMRPSVSYNYRPDFSSDFWGYYRTVQSDTLGNTLQYSRFERGVYGGPGAGEQQSIAFSIDNVFETKQVRRDSTGEKKEQIVRLLDSFRGSLSYNFAAEQFKLSDLITSANTSFVKGVSINAAASFSFYDTDSTGRAIPQYLWDQDNGYIRMTRFSVRASTQFRSGRGGFQAPPHQPYYPRFYDPFDQSVFRAYNHMFNEGPVQPINVPWSFSLSMEYSWQYVNANQSNKTAVINAQNIQFRITPEWQASTSLGYDFIRKEVTPTRFSITRDLHCWNLSFEWNPFGEFKYYMFRLTVKDSQIQGLFQKLPGLNNLERSSSPINRGGFY
;
A
#
# COMPACT_ATOMS: atom_id res chain seq x y z
N MET A 1 -2.37 67.35 60.20
CA MET A 1 -1.06 66.98 60.77
C MET A 1 -0.05 67.06 59.63
N ILE A 2 0.56 68.24 59.45
CA ILE A 2 1.94 68.60 59.87
C ILE A 2 2.96 67.76 59.08
N SER A 3 3.93 68.28 58.32
CA SER A 3 4.39 69.63 57.95
C SER A 3 5.66 69.47 57.08
N ILE A 4 5.87 70.36 56.08
CA ILE A 4 7.15 71.08 55.79
C ILE A 4 8.33 70.25 55.15
N LEU A 5 9.18 70.69 54.19
CA LEU A 5 9.60 72.00 53.65
C LEU A 5 10.10 71.89 52.17
N ALA A 6 10.07 73.04 51.48
CA ALA A 6 10.66 73.43 50.19
C ALA A 6 12.13 73.05 49.91
N ILE A 7 12.51 73.06 48.61
CA ILE A 7 13.52 73.97 48.01
C ILE A 7 13.34 74.03 46.48
N SER A 8 13.30 75.26 45.96
CA SER A 8 13.25 75.67 44.55
C SER A 8 14.57 75.47 43.80
N LEU A 9 14.51 75.30 42.48
CA LEU A 9 15.39 76.01 41.55
C LEU A 9 14.68 76.21 40.19
N LEU A 10 14.57 77.47 39.77
CA LEU A 10 14.04 77.96 38.49
C LEU A 10 14.85 77.45 37.29
N LEU A 11 14.20 77.19 36.15
CA LEU A 11 14.67 77.73 34.87
C LEU A 11 13.56 77.79 33.79
N LEU A 12 13.42 79.01 33.27
CA LEU A 12 12.59 79.54 32.17
C LEU A 12 11.93 78.57 31.18
N THR A 13 10.59 78.62 31.17
CA THR A 13 9.71 78.33 30.02
C THR A 13 9.59 79.55 29.10
N VAL A 14 9.83 79.36 27.81
CA VAL A 14 9.20 80.17 26.75
C VAL A 14 7.98 79.38 26.28
N VAL A 15 6.81 79.95 26.54
CA VAL A 15 5.51 79.45 26.11
C VAL A 15 5.27 79.87 24.66
N CYS A 16 4.89 78.93 23.81
CA CYS A 16 4.05 79.20 22.65
C CYS A 16 2.94 78.14 22.65
N GLU A 17 1.83 78.53 23.27
CA GLU A 17 0.44 78.10 23.06
C GLU A 17 0.14 76.66 22.61
N ASP A 18 -0.37 75.87 23.56
CA ASP A 18 -1.26 74.74 23.30
C ASP A 18 -2.55 75.23 22.64
N VAL A 19 -2.78 74.81 21.39
CA VAL A 19 -4.13 74.82 20.79
C VAL A 19 -4.70 73.42 20.92
N ASN A 20 -5.80 73.34 21.66
CA ASN A 20 -6.62 72.15 21.91
C ASN A 20 -6.89 71.32 20.66
N ALA A 21 -6.71 70.01 20.82
CA ALA A 21 -7.23 68.98 19.94
C ALA A 21 -8.75 68.85 20.15
N GLN A 22 -9.56 69.44 19.28
CA GLN A 22 -10.91 69.00 18.91
C GLN A 22 -11.45 69.91 17.81
N ASP A 23 -11.25 69.48 16.56
CA ASP A 23 -12.01 69.80 15.33
C ASP A 23 -11.10 69.92 14.11
N ALA A 24 -10.93 68.81 13.39
CA ALA A 24 -10.58 68.79 11.96
C ALA A 24 -10.75 67.38 11.38
N SER A 25 -12.00 66.94 11.21
CA SER A 25 -12.34 65.84 10.29
C SER A 25 -12.75 66.42 8.94
N SER A 26 -11.80 66.85 8.11
CA SER A 26 -11.96 66.95 6.64
C SER A 26 -10.70 67.46 5.90
N SER A 27 -9.66 66.62 5.79
CA SER A 27 -8.87 66.45 4.56
C SER A 27 -7.99 65.21 4.73
N GLY A 28 -8.04 64.28 3.78
CA GLY A 28 -7.35 62.99 3.84
C GLY A 28 -5.84 63.07 3.63
N ASP A 29 -5.13 63.82 4.47
CA ASP A 29 -3.67 63.79 4.53
C ASP A 29 -3.23 62.82 5.63
N VAL A 30 -2.71 61.68 5.19
CA VAL A 30 -2.04 60.74 6.08
C VAL A 30 -0.80 61.42 6.66
N ALA A 31 -0.80 61.67 7.96
CA ALA A 31 0.35 62.27 8.64
C ALA A 31 1.55 61.30 8.66
N VAL A 32 2.70 61.75 8.15
CA VAL A 32 4.00 61.07 8.30
C VAL A 32 4.52 61.35 9.71
N ARG A 33 4.65 60.32 10.55
CA ARG A 33 5.23 60.41 11.89
C ARG A 33 6.70 60.05 11.82
N PHE A 34 7.57 60.81 12.48
CA PHE A 34 9.00 60.50 12.50
C PHE A 34 9.61 60.78 13.87
N SER A 35 10.59 59.96 14.25
CA SER A 35 11.36 60.09 15.49
C SER A 35 12.83 59.80 15.23
N ALA A 36 13.72 60.48 15.94
CA ALA A 36 15.16 60.27 15.92
C ALA A 36 15.68 60.35 17.36
N SER A 37 16.68 59.53 17.69
CA SER A 37 17.26 59.50 19.04
C SER A 37 18.46 60.42 19.22
N ASP A 38 19.18 60.76 18.14
CA ASP A 38 20.34 61.65 18.20
C ASP A 38 20.00 63.07 17.70
N SER A 39 19.73 63.22 16.40
CA SER A 39 19.54 64.56 15.82
C SER A 39 18.61 64.60 14.61
N LEU A 40 18.01 65.77 14.38
CA LEU A 40 17.07 66.04 13.30
C LEU A 40 17.47 67.34 12.58
N LYS A 41 17.79 67.26 11.29
CA LYS A 41 18.14 68.42 10.46
C LYS A 41 17.06 68.67 9.42
N PHE A 42 16.34 69.78 9.54
CA PHE A 42 15.36 70.20 8.55
C PHE A 42 15.86 71.36 7.69
N ARG A 43 15.78 71.20 6.38
CA ARG A 43 15.93 72.27 5.39
C ARG A 43 14.58 72.57 4.79
N VAL A 44 14.03 73.73 5.13
CA VAL A 44 12.65 74.14 4.75
C VAL A 44 12.64 75.15 3.60
N LYS A 45 13.76 75.85 3.35
CA LYS A 45 13.92 76.74 2.17
C LYS A 45 14.39 75.93 0.95
N GLY A 46 13.59 75.96 -0.13
CA GLY A 46 13.82 75.18 -1.34
C GLY A 46 13.13 73.81 -1.29
N VAL A 47 13.88 72.74 -1.58
CA VAL A 47 13.41 71.35 -1.43
C VAL A 47 13.28 71.03 0.06
N ARG A 48 12.10 70.60 0.50
CA ARG A 48 11.82 70.28 1.91
C ARG A 48 12.47 68.94 2.26
N VAL A 49 13.64 68.98 2.91
CA VAL A 49 14.40 67.78 3.28
C VAL A 49 14.60 67.71 4.79
N GLY A 50 14.20 66.62 5.41
CA GLY A 50 14.50 66.27 6.80
C GLY A 50 15.49 65.11 6.87
N THR A 51 16.58 65.24 7.61
CA THR A 51 17.51 64.13 7.89
C THR A 51 17.48 63.78 9.37
N LEU A 52 17.15 62.54 9.67
CA LEU A 52 17.03 61.94 10.99
C LEU A 52 18.28 61.08 11.26
N PHE A 53 18.87 61.20 12.45
CA PHE A 53 20.05 60.46 12.88
C PHE A 53 19.83 59.75 14.23
N GLY A 54 20.44 58.58 14.37
CA GLY A 54 20.39 57.74 15.56
C GLY A 54 19.03 57.05 15.71
N ASN A 55 18.97 55.72 15.56
CA ASN A 55 17.74 54.90 15.62
C ASN A 55 16.50 55.63 15.10
N ALA A 56 16.62 56.19 13.89
CA ALA A 56 15.59 56.96 13.24
C ALA A 56 14.45 56.02 12.81
N ARG A 57 13.22 56.47 13.02
CA ARG A 57 12.00 55.76 12.65
C ARG A 57 11.05 56.72 11.94
N VAL A 58 10.48 56.28 10.83
CA VAL A 58 9.41 56.98 10.09
C VAL A 58 8.24 56.04 9.90
N GLU A 59 7.06 56.44 10.33
CA GLU A 59 5.80 55.70 10.22
C GLU A 59 4.83 56.45 9.29
N HIS A 60 4.27 55.71 8.33
CA HIS A 60 3.21 56.16 7.43
C HIS A 60 2.23 55.00 7.20
N THR A 61 1.01 55.26 6.68
CA THR A 61 0.04 54.18 6.41
C THR A 61 0.55 53.14 5.41
N SER A 62 1.50 53.51 4.55
CA SER A 62 2.12 52.59 3.60
C SER A 62 3.29 51.78 4.18
N GLY A 63 3.78 52.07 5.40
CA GLY A 63 4.82 51.29 6.07
C GLY A 63 5.60 52.04 7.15
N GLU A 64 6.41 51.29 7.89
CA GLU A 64 7.36 51.78 8.90
C GLU A 64 8.79 51.57 8.40
N LEU A 65 9.63 52.61 8.42
CA LEU A 65 11.03 52.57 8.04
C LEU A 65 11.91 52.93 9.24
N THR A 66 12.81 52.04 9.63
CA THR A 66 13.79 52.26 10.71
C THR A 66 15.21 52.17 10.18
N SER A 67 16.12 53.06 10.60
CA SER A 67 17.53 53.04 10.20
C SER A 67 18.39 53.92 11.13
N GLY A 68 19.71 53.78 11.07
CA GLY A 68 20.63 54.73 11.71
C GLY A 68 20.53 56.16 11.15
N GLN A 69 20.31 56.29 9.84
CA GLN A 69 20.07 57.56 9.18
C GLN A 69 18.90 57.44 8.19
N ILE A 70 17.94 58.38 8.26
CA ILE A 70 16.82 58.48 7.30
C ILE A 70 16.74 59.90 6.77
N THR A 71 16.76 60.06 5.44
CA THR A 71 16.53 61.33 4.74
C THR A 71 15.15 61.32 4.09
N LEU A 72 14.28 62.21 4.53
CA LEU A 72 12.94 62.46 4.03
C LEU A 72 12.97 63.67 3.09
N ASN A 73 12.76 63.45 1.80
CA ASN A 73 12.43 64.51 0.87
C ASN A 73 10.91 64.61 0.75
N LEU A 74 10.33 65.59 1.42
CA LEU A 74 8.88 65.84 1.48
C LEU A 74 8.35 66.53 0.21
N SER A 75 9.22 67.04 -0.66
CA SER A 75 8.82 67.62 -1.95
C SER A 75 8.56 66.55 -3.01
N ASP A 76 9.34 65.46 -2.98
CA ASP A 76 9.27 64.34 -3.94
C ASP A 76 8.68 63.06 -3.34
N ASP A 77 8.11 63.15 -2.13
CA ASP A 77 7.58 62.01 -1.36
C ASP A 77 8.56 60.83 -1.23
N LEU A 78 9.87 61.12 -1.13
CA LEU A 78 10.96 60.13 -1.20
C LEU A 78 11.67 60.00 0.14
N MET A 79 11.82 58.76 0.62
CA MET A 79 12.63 58.38 1.77
C MET A 79 13.90 57.67 1.31
N SER A 80 15.04 58.06 1.88
CA SER A 80 16.33 57.38 1.70
C SER A 80 16.86 56.99 3.07
N ALA A 81 16.99 55.70 3.34
CA ALA A 81 17.57 55.17 4.57
C ALA A 81 18.89 54.46 4.27
N GLU A 82 19.90 54.76 5.08
CA GLU A 82 21.23 54.17 5.03
C GLU A 82 21.72 53.88 6.45
N ALA A 83 22.55 52.85 6.60
CA ALA A 83 23.24 52.60 7.87
C ALA A 83 24.27 53.71 8.14
N LEU A 84 24.57 53.99 9.41
CA LEU A 84 25.58 55.00 9.77
C LEU A 84 26.99 54.57 9.35
N ASN A 85 27.23 53.26 9.26
CA ASN A 85 28.47 52.66 8.79
C ASN A 85 28.16 51.33 8.08
N PRO A 86 28.77 51.00 6.92
CA PRO A 86 28.53 49.74 6.22
C PRO A 86 28.75 48.45 7.04
N ALA A 87 29.54 48.51 8.12
CA ALA A 87 29.80 47.38 9.02
C ALA A 87 28.83 47.29 10.21
N ASP A 88 28.00 48.31 10.44
CA ASP A 88 27.09 48.38 11.57
C ASP A 88 25.74 47.72 11.23
N THR A 89 25.55 46.50 11.72
CA THR A 89 24.34 45.70 11.51
C THR A 89 23.17 46.15 12.39
N LEU A 90 23.42 46.90 13.48
CA LEU A 90 22.38 47.38 14.39
C LEU A 90 21.63 48.59 13.82
N SER A 91 22.30 49.38 12.98
CA SER A 91 21.72 50.56 12.34
C SER A 91 21.26 50.33 10.89
N GLN A 92 21.15 49.07 10.47
CA GLN A 92 20.73 48.70 9.12
C GLN A 92 19.28 49.12 8.83
N PRO A 93 19.01 49.71 7.65
CA PRO A 93 17.65 50.01 7.22
C PRO A 93 16.72 48.79 7.22
N VAL A 94 15.56 48.94 7.86
CA VAL A 94 14.46 47.97 7.86
C VAL A 94 13.16 48.67 7.48
N LEU A 95 12.48 48.17 6.44
CA LEU A 95 11.15 48.60 6.03
C LEU A 95 10.14 47.51 6.39
N LYS A 96 9.17 47.83 7.23
CA LYS A 96 8.09 46.94 7.67
C LYS A 96 6.76 47.37 7.07
N ARG A 97 6.03 46.44 6.43
CA ARG A 97 4.70 46.67 5.83
C ARG A 97 3.77 45.50 6.14
N GLY A 98 2.84 45.68 7.08
CA GLY A 98 1.99 44.57 7.53
C GLY A 98 2.84 43.45 8.14
N GLU A 99 2.80 42.27 7.52
CA GLU A 99 3.62 41.09 7.88
C GLU A 99 5.00 41.07 7.20
N ASP A 100 5.24 41.90 6.17
CA ASP A 100 6.48 41.90 5.41
C ASP A 100 7.57 42.73 6.09
N GLU A 101 8.77 42.16 6.22
CA GLU A 101 9.96 42.84 6.72
C GLU A 101 11.08 42.78 5.67
N LEU A 102 11.55 43.94 5.20
CA LEU A 102 12.64 44.06 4.24
C LEU A 102 13.84 44.76 4.88
N ARG A 103 14.98 44.06 4.90
CA ARG A 103 16.27 44.61 5.37
C ARG A 103 17.18 44.90 4.19
N SER A 104 17.86 46.04 4.20
CA SER A 104 18.83 46.40 3.15
C SER A 104 19.89 47.37 3.64
N GLN A 105 21.06 47.41 3.00
CA GLN A 105 22.12 48.39 3.30
C GLN A 105 21.69 49.82 2.97
N ARG A 106 20.90 49.97 1.91
CA ARG A 106 20.30 51.23 1.47
C ARG A 106 18.88 50.99 0.99
N ILE A 107 17.96 51.85 1.40
CA ILE A 107 16.54 51.81 0.99
C ILE A 107 16.18 53.18 0.43
N LEU A 108 15.74 53.22 -0.83
CA LEU A 108 15.10 54.37 -1.45
C LEU A 108 13.64 54.01 -1.66
N TYR A 109 12.70 54.71 -1.03
CA TYR A 109 11.28 54.36 -1.07
C TYR A 109 10.42 55.60 -1.20
N ASN A 110 9.50 55.61 -2.17
CA ASN A 110 8.52 56.68 -2.33
C ASN A 110 7.20 56.24 -1.67
N PHE A 111 6.79 56.94 -0.59
CA PHE A 111 5.67 56.50 0.24
C PHE A 111 4.29 56.71 -0.38
N LYS A 112 4.20 57.48 -1.48
CA LYS A 112 2.97 57.74 -2.24
C LYS A 112 2.76 56.77 -3.41
N THR A 113 3.81 56.50 -4.17
CA THR A 113 3.76 55.58 -5.33
C THR A 113 4.14 54.14 -4.98
N GLU A 114 4.63 53.92 -3.75
CA GLU A 114 5.15 52.66 -3.23
C GLU A 114 6.31 52.04 -4.03
N LYS A 115 6.95 52.85 -4.90
CA LYS A 115 8.13 52.45 -5.66
C LYS A 115 9.34 52.45 -4.76
N GLY A 116 10.16 51.39 -4.87
CA GLY A 116 11.34 51.21 -4.02
C GLY A 116 12.57 50.73 -4.79
N LYS A 117 13.75 51.15 -4.36
CA LYS A 117 15.05 50.62 -4.80
C LYS A 117 15.87 50.25 -3.55
N PHE A 118 16.47 49.07 -3.57
CA PHE A 118 17.19 48.47 -2.45
C PHE A 118 18.51 47.86 -2.94
N ASP A 119 19.61 48.03 -2.21
CA ASP A 119 20.94 47.57 -2.65
C ASP A 119 21.29 46.15 -2.18
N VAL A 120 20.72 45.62 -1.11
CA VAL A 120 20.83 44.18 -0.80
C VAL A 120 19.53 43.83 -0.13
N ALA A 121 18.66 43.09 -0.79
CA ALA A 121 17.40 42.70 -0.18
C ALA A 121 17.21 41.19 -0.23
N ARG A 122 16.78 40.64 0.91
CA ARG A 122 16.20 39.30 1.02
C ARG A 122 14.70 39.47 0.91
N VAL A 123 14.10 38.84 -0.09
CA VAL A 123 12.66 38.79 -0.32
C VAL A 123 12.22 37.36 -0.02
N THR A 124 11.36 37.20 0.98
CA THR A 124 10.70 35.94 1.27
C THR A 124 9.48 35.83 0.37
N ILE A 125 9.30 34.68 -0.29
CA ILE A 125 8.06 34.33 -1.01
C ILE A 125 7.47 33.06 -0.39
N ASP A 126 6.21 32.74 -0.68
CA ASP A 126 5.45 31.64 -0.06
C ASP A 126 6.20 30.29 0.03
N LYS A 127 7.09 30.01 -0.93
CA LYS A 127 7.83 28.73 -1.01
C LYS A 127 9.35 28.83 -1.16
N GLY A 128 9.95 29.98 -0.90
CA GLY A 128 11.40 30.14 -1.01
C GLY A 128 11.92 31.52 -0.67
N ASN A 129 13.25 31.66 -0.64
CA ASN A 129 13.94 32.92 -0.38
C ASN A 129 14.67 33.37 -1.64
N ILE A 130 14.53 34.66 -1.97
CA ILE A 130 15.27 35.31 -3.05
C ILE A 130 16.18 36.37 -2.46
N THR A 131 17.46 36.31 -2.80
CA THR A 131 18.43 37.33 -2.44
C THR A 131 19.05 37.93 -3.69
N GLY A 132 19.28 39.24 -3.73
CA GLY A 132 19.95 39.88 -4.85
C GLY A 132 20.70 41.15 -4.46
N THR A 133 21.55 41.62 -5.37
CA THR A 133 22.45 42.78 -5.20
C THR A 133 21.85 44.11 -5.60
N GLN A 134 20.72 44.11 -6.31
CA GLN A 134 19.90 45.30 -6.52
C GLN A 134 18.47 44.85 -6.70
N VAL A 135 17.57 45.44 -5.92
CA VAL A 135 16.13 45.16 -6.00
C VAL A 135 15.40 46.45 -6.36
N LYS A 136 14.51 46.37 -7.34
CA LYS A 136 13.71 47.48 -7.84
C LYS A 136 12.24 47.07 -7.87
N ARG A 137 11.41 47.70 -7.04
CA ARG A 137 9.96 47.55 -7.03
C ARG A 137 9.34 48.66 -7.87
N THR A 138 8.73 48.30 -9.00
CA THR A 138 8.13 49.26 -9.95
C THR A 138 6.64 49.49 -9.73
N ALA A 139 5.98 48.53 -9.09
CA ALA A 139 4.58 48.53 -8.72
C ALA A 139 4.41 47.67 -7.45
N PRO A 140 3.28 47.76 -6.72
CA PRO A 140 3.04 46.95 -5.53
C PRO A 140 3.32 45.46 -5.75
N HIS A 141 2.96 44.91 -6.91
CA HIS A 141 3.08 43.48 -7.21
C HIS A 141 4.22 43.12 -8.18
N VAL A 142 5.15 44.03 -8.51
CA VAL A 142 6.25 43.74 -9.45
C VAL A 142 7.60 44.15 -8.89
N VAL A 143 8.48 43.15 -8.73
CA VAL A 143 9.84 43.31 -8.20
C VAL A 143 10.86 42.77 -9.19
N PHE A 144 11.85 43.58 -9.54
CA PHE A 144 13.02 43.17 -10.34
C PHE A 144 14.23 43.02 -9.44
N ILE A 145 15.01 41.95 -9.64
CA ILE A 145 16.16 41.60 -8.81
C ILE A 145 17.35 41.33 -9.73
N GLN A 146 18.49 41.96 -9.47
CA GLN A 146 19.75 41.72 -10.17
C GLN A 146 20.66 40.78 -9.36
N ASP A 147 21.41 39.93 -10.08
CA ASP A 147 22.29 38.89 -9.53
C ASP A 147 21.57 38.06 -8.45
N ALA A 148 20.37 37.63 -8.81
CA ALA A 148 19.43 36.97 -7.92
C ALA A 148 19.82 35.52 -7.67
N ILE A 149 19.67 35.09 -6.41
CA ILE A 149 19.82 33.72 -5.95
C ILE A 149 18.45 33.30 -5.40
N TYR A 150 17.88 32.24 -5.97
CA TYR A 150 16.65 31.61 -5.52
C TYR A 150 16.95 30.26 -4.86
N SER A 151 16.44 30.02 -3.66
CA SER A 151 16.47 28.70 -3.02
C SER A 151 15.22 28.48 -2.16
N THR A 152 14.75 27.24 -2.09
CA THR A 152 13.72 26.83 -1.11
C THR A 152 14.36 26.30 0.18
N CYS A 153 15.70 26.27 0.25
CA CYS A 153 16.43 26.07 1.49
C CYS A 153 16.36 27.33 2.35
N THR A 154 15.99 27.19 3.62
CA THR A 154 15.90 28.28 4.60
C THR A 154 17.23 28.61 5.27
N LEU A 155 18.29 27.83 5.01
CA LEU A 155 19.63 28.08 5.55
C LEU A 155 20.26 29.31 4.89
N ASP A 156 21.04 30.08 5.65
CA ASP A 156 21.78 31.24 5.12
C ASP A 156 22.75 30.86 3.99
N HIS A 157 23.31 29.64 4.06
CA HIS A 157 24.06 29.03 2.98
C HIS A 157 23.25 27.87 2.38
N PRO A 158 22.49 28.08 1.31
CA PRO A 158 21.58 27.06 0.79
C PRO A 158 22.35 25.92 0.11
N HIS A 159 21.99 24.65 0.41
CA HIS A 159 22.61 23.47 -0.22
C HIS A 159 22.42 23.40 -1.73
N TYR A 160 21.42 24.11 -2.26
CA TYR A 160 21.26 24.34 -3.69
C TYR A 160 20.66 25.71 -3.92
N TYR A 161 20.97 26.33 -5.05
CA TYR A 161 20.36 27.59 -5.43
C TYR A 161 20.42 27.82 -6.94
N LEU A 162 19.45 28.54 -7.47
CA LEU A 162 19.44 29.01 -8.84
C LEU A 162 19.98 30.45 -8.86
N LYS A 163 21.17 30.65 -9.43
CA LYS A 163 21.77 31.97 -9.61
C LYS A 163 21.45 32.50 -10.99
N ALA A 164 20.80 33.65 -11.09
CA ALA A 164 20.44 34.30 -12.35
C ALA A 164 20.96 35.74 -12.42
N SER A 165 21.32 36.20 -13.62
CA SER A 165 21.70 37.61 -13.80
C SER A 165 20.57 38.56 -13.45
N ARG A 166 19.33 38.19 -13.78
CA ARG A 166 18.12 38.99 -13.52
C ARG A 166 16.95 38.07 -13.18
N MET A 167 16.16 38.44 -12.18
CA MET A 167 14.87 37.85 -11.87
C MET A 167 13.78 38.92 -11.82
N LYS A 168 12.55 38.53 -12.15
CA LYS A 168 11.33 39.35 -12.02
C LYS A 168 10.29 38.54 -11.27
N VAL A 169 9.83 39.06 -10.14
CA VAL A 169 8.73 38.50 -9.35
C VAL A 169 7.46 39.27 -9.66
N VAL A 170 6.36 38.57 -9.93
CA VAL A 170 5.02 39.12 -10.19
C VAL A 170 4.03 38.50 -9.21
N ASP A 171 3.22 39.35 -8.56
CA ASP A 171 2.16 38.97 -7.61
C ASP A 171 2.65 38.05 -6.46
N GLU A 172 3.95 38.13 -6.12
CA GLU A 172 4.62 37.27 -5.11
C GLU A 172 4.58 35.76 -5.43
N ASP A 173 4.08 35.40 -6.62
CA ASP A 173 3.74 34.05 -7.03
C ASP A 173 4.50 33.59 -8.29
N GLU A 174 4.92 34.50 -9.17
CA GLU A 174 5.58 34.12 -10.42
C GLU A 174 6.99 34.69 -10.53
N VAL A 175 8.01 33.82 -10.63
CA VAL A 175 9.41 34.24 -10.75
C VAL A 175 9.95 33.95 -12.15
N PHE A 176 10.21 34.98 -12.94
CA PHE A 176 10.89 34.89 -14.23
C PHE A 176 12.38 35.12 -14.05
N PHE A 177 13.24 34.41 -14.78
CA PHE A 177 14.69 34.57 -14.70
C PHE A 177 15.36 34.64 -16.08
N SER A 178 16.53 35.28 -16.15
CA SER A 178 17.41 35.25 -17.33
C SER A 178 18.86 34.94 -16.97
N ARG A 179 19.51 34.16 -17.84
CA ARG A 179 20.87 33.60 -17.66
C ARG A 179 21.03 32.98 -16.26
N ALA A 180 20.21 31.98 -15.98
CA ALA A 180 20.24 31.26 -14.72
C ALA A 180 21.12 30.01 -14.81
N ARG A 181 21.80 29.68 -13.72
CA ARG A 181 22.56 28.45 -13.54
C ARG A 181 22.25 27.87 -12.17
N LEU A 182 21.97 26.58 -12.13
CA LEU A 182 21.76 25.84 -10.89
C LEU A 182 23.12 25.54 -10.24
N TYR A 183 23.19 25.69 -8.93
CA TYR A 183 24.33 25.29 -8.11
C TYR A 183 23.85 24.27 -7.08
N ILE A 184 24.60 23.19 -6.91
CA ILE A 184 24.36 22.16 -5.89
C ILE A 184 25.64 22.05 -5.07
N LEU A 185 25.57 22.33 -3.77
CA LEU A 185 26.75 22.41 -2.88
C LEU A 185 27.85 23.30 -3.48
N ASP A 186 27.46 24.46 -4.01
CA ASP A 186 28.30 25.42 -4.75
C ASP A 186 28.94 24.90 -6.06
N ILE A 187 28.64 23.66 -6.46
CA ILE A 187 29.10 23.10 -7.72
C ILE A 187 28.15 23.57 -8.84
N PRO A 188 28.65 24.28 -9.87
CA PRO A 188 27.82 24.74 -10.97
C PRO A 188 27.32 23.55 -11.80
N TYR A 189 26.01 23.43 -11.97
CA TYR A 189 25.41 22.53 -12.95
C TYR A 189 25.85 22.97 -14.37
N PRO A 190 26.20 22.02 -15.27
CA PRO A 190 26.84 22.36 -16.54
C PRO A 190 25.98 23.24 -17.46
N PHE A 191 24.66 23.09 -17.39
CA PHE A 191 23.72 23.82 -18.23
C PHE A 191 23.42 25.24 -17.71
N ILE A 192 23.41 26.21 -18.62
CA ILE A 192 22.95 27.59 -18.38
C ILE A 192 21.59 27.75 -19.05
N PHE A 193 20.60 28.21 -18.30
CA PHE A 193 19.26 28.51 -18.79
C PHE A 193 19.20 29.98 -19.25
N PRO A 194 19.03 30.27 -20.56
CA PRO A 194 19.03 31.65 -21.05
C PRO A 194 17.83 32.46 -20.54
N PHE A 195 16.66 31.82 -20.41
CA PHE A 195 15.44 32.38 -19.84
C PHE A 195 14.55 31.26 -19.28
N GLY A 196 13.68 31.57 -18.32
CA GLY A 196 12.71 30.62 -17.78
C GLY A 196 11.80 31.25 -16.72
N TYR A 197 10.86 30.46 -16.19
CA TYR A 197 9.98 30.87 -15.10
C TYR A 197 9.74 29.74 -14.09
N LEU A 198 9.63 30.11 -12.81
CA LEU A 198 9.27 29.28 -11.67
C LEU A 198 7.86 29.70 -11.20
N PRO A 199 6.85 28.84 -11.35
CA PRO A 199 5.52 29.09 -10.77
C PRO A 199 5.53 28.81 -9.26
N SER A 200 4.86 29.63 -8.44
CA SER A 200 4.65 29.36 -7.01
C SER A 200 3.71 28.19 -6.76
N ARG A 201 2.73 27.99 -7.66
CA ARG A 201 1.80 26.86 -7.60
C ARG A 201 2.41 25.63 -8.26
N LEU A 202 2.45 24.55 -7.50
CA LEU A 202 2.80 23.22 -7.99
C LEU A 202 1.76 22.79 -9.03
N GLU A 203 2.10 22.92 -10.30
CA GLU A 203 1.35 22.29 -11.38
C GLU A 203 1.49 20.77 -11.23
N ARG A 204 0.40 20.12 -10.80
CA ARG A 204 0.35 18.66 -10.56
C ARG A 204 0.46 17.81 -11.83
N ASN A 205 0.33 18.45 -12.99
CA ASN A 205 0.07 17.83 -14.28
C ASN A 205 1.21 18.16 -15.26
N ARG A 206 2.42 17.64 -15.03
CA ARG A 206 3.60 17.94 -15.87
C ARG A 206 4.34 16.68 -16.30
N SER A 207 4.94 16.75 -17.48
CA SER A 207 5.87 15.76 -18.02
C SER A 207 7.31 16.10 -17.66
N GLY A 208 8.19 15.10 -17.55
CA GLY A 208 9.55 15.31 -17.09
C GLY A 208 10.44 14.07 -17.06
N ILE A 209 11.74 14.28 -16.90
CA ILE A 209 12.74 13.21 -16.72
C ILE A 209 12.58 12.58 -15.33
N LEU A 210 12.74 11.25 -15.27
CA LEU A 210 12.78 10.47 -14.03
C LEU A 210 14.15 10.55 -13.35
N GLU A 211 14.18 10.50 -12.03
CA GLU A 211 15.42 10.66 -11.27
C GLU A 211 16.31 9.42 -11.34
N PRO A 212 17.57 9.53 -11.84
CA PRO A 212 18.47 8.39 -11.92
C PRO A 212 18.89 7.91 -10.52
N THR A 213 19.13 6.60 -10.39
CA THR A 213 19.59 5.96 -9.14
C THR A 213 20.80 5.09 -9.41
N PHE A 214 21.86 5.23 -8.61
CA PHE A 214 23.03 4.37 -8.72
C PHE A 214 22.79 3.06 -7.96
N SER A 215 23.02 1.94 -8.64
CA SER A 215 22.84 0.61 -8.08
C SER A 215 24.09 -0.23 -8.35
N PHE A 216 24.38 -1.17 -7.45
CA PHE A 216 25.37 -2.21 -7.71
C PHE A 216 24.73 -3.58 -7.49
N GLN A 217 24.93 -4.47 -8.46
CA GLN A 217 24.34 -5.80 -8.48
C GLN A 217 25.39 -6.85 -8.80
N GLU A 218 25.74 -7.64 -7.79
CA GLU A 218 26.75 -8.70 -7.90
C GLU A 218 26.16 -9.99 -8.50
N GLN A 219 24.94 -10.39 -8.09
CA GLN A 219 24.42 -11.73 -8.41
C GLN A 219 24.18 -11.98 -9.92
N ASN A 220 23.76 -10.98 -10.68
CA ASN A 220 23.50 -11.13 -12.12
C ASN A 220 24.71 -10.80 -13.00
N ARG A 221 25.90 -10.63 -12.41
CA ARG A 221 27.09 -10.09 -13.10
C ARG A 221 26.79 -8.77 -13.84
N ARG A 222 25.79 -8.01 -13.38
CA ARG A 222 25.39 -6.72 -13.95
C ARG A 222 26.39 -5.63 -13.55
N GLY A 223 26.96 -5.72 -12.35
CA GLY A 223 27.95 -4.78 -11.84
C GLY A 223 27.32 -3.46 -11.42
N LEU A 224 27.99 -2.35 -11.73
CA LEU A 224 27.46 -1.01 -11.49
C LEU A 224 26.39 -0.68 -12.52
N GLY A 225 25.30 -0.05 -12.10
CA GLY A 225 24.22 0.35 -13.00
C GLY A 225 23.58 1.66 -12.62
N LEU A 226 23.09 2.35 -13.63
CA LEU A 226 22.28 3.55 -13.52
C LEU A 226 20.83 3.17 -13.82
N GLN A 227 19.99 3.22 -12.80
CA GLN A 227 18.58 2.87 -12.84
C GLN A 227 17.69 4.10 -12.97
N ASN A 228 16.43 3.90 -13.35
CA ASN A 228 15.40 4.94 -13.43
C ASN A 228 15.71 6.06 -14.44
N LEU A 229 16.46 5.75 -15.51
CA LEU A 229 16.66 6.70 -16.61
C LEU A 229 15.41 6.72 -17.48
N GLY A 230 14.64 7.79 -17.43
CA GLY A 230 13.37 7.75 -18.15
C GLY A 230 12.65 9.08 -18.28
N TRP A 231 11.46 9.00 -18.86
CA TRP A 231 10.57 10.11 -19.10
C TRP A 231 9.17 9.77 -18.59
N PHE A 232 8.65 10.62 -17.72
CA PHE A 232 7.25 10.68 -17.33
C PHE A 232 6.51 11.64 -18.27
N GLN A 233 5.46 11.15 -18.90
CA GLN A 233 4.56 11.89 -19.77
C GLN A 233 3.18 12.00 -19.14
N TYR A 234 2.76 13.24 -18.89
CA TYR A 234 1.37 13.59 -18.65
C TYR A 234 0.71 13.88 -20.01
N PHE A 235 -0.35 13.15 -20.38
CA PHE A 235 -1.09 13.40 -21.63
C PHE A 235 -2.35 14.23 -21.36
N ASN A 236 -3.12 13.85 -20.34
CA ASN A 236 -4.32 14.55 -19.87
C ASN A 236 -4.69 14.07 -18.45
N ASP A 237 -5.75 14.63 -17.85
CA ASP A 237 -6.17 14.31 -16.47
C ASP A 237 -6.58 12.84 -16.27
N HIS A 238 -6.73 12.08 -17.35
CA HIS A 238 -7.15 10.70 -17.35
C HIS A 238 -6.07 9.72 -17.80
N LEU A 239 -4.91 10.18 -18.31
CA LEU A 239 -3.87 9.32 -18.87
C LEU A 239 -2.48 9.89 -18.58
N THR A 240 -1.67 9.08 -17.91
CA THR A 240 -0.25 9.32 -17.67
C THR A 240 0.56 8.11 -18.10
N SER A 241 1.82 8.30 -18.49
CA SER A 241 2.72 7.20 -18.85
C SER A 241 4.13 7.50 -18.40
N SER A 242 4.91 6.47 -18.07
CA SER A 242 6.33 6.58 -17.78
C SER A 242 7.09 5.52 -18.54
N LEU A 243 8.19 5.90 -19.19
CA LEU A 243 9.16 4.97 -19.77
C LEU A 243 10.45 5.10 -18.99
N GLN A 244 10.96 3.99 -18.45
CA GLN A 244 12.15 3.95 -17.58
C GLN A 244 13.09 2.87 -18.07
N GLY A 245 14.38 3.17 -18.08
CA GLY A 245 15.46 2.29 -18.49
C GLY A 245 16.52 2.20 -17.39
N ASP A 246 17.01 1.00 -17.15
CA ASP A 246 18.17 0.74 -16.33
C ASP A 246 19.28 0.21 -17.23
N VAL A 247 20.49 0.73 -17.06
CA VAL A 247 21.66 0.34 -17.85
C VAL A 247 22.79 -0.05 -16.90
N PHE A 248 23.45 -1.16 -17.17
CA PHE A 248 24.51 -1.72 -16.33
C PHE A 248 25.85 -1.77 -17.06
N THR A 249 26.96 -1.80 -16.32
CA THR A 249 28.33 -1.87 -16.88
C THR A 249 28.59 -3.14 -17.67
N SER A 250 27.88 -4.24 -17.37
CA SER A 250 27.91 -5.45 -18.21
C SER A 250 27.27 -5.26 -19.59
N GLY A 251 26.54 -4.14 -19.78
CA GLY A 251 25.69 -3.86 -20.94
C GLY A 251 24.39 -4.66 -20.96
N SER A 252 24.00 -5.22 -19.82
CA SER A 252 22.60 -5.56 -19.56
C SER A 252 21.75 -4.29 -19.48
N TYR A 253 20.49 -4.39 -19.88
CA TYR A 253 19.54 -3.29 -19.75
C TYR A 253 18.14 -3.79 -19.39
N TYR A 254 17.38 -2.96 -18.68
CA TYR A 254 16.00 -3.25 -18.30
C TYR A 254 15.12 -2.06 -18.64
N LEU A 255 14.10 -2.28 -19.46
CA LEU A 255 13.15 -1.26 -19.91
C LEU A 255 11.79 -1.55 -19.30
N THR A 256 11.18 -0.55 -18.67
CA THR A 256 9.84 -0.60 -18.10
C THR A 256 9.01 0.56 -18.62
N SER A 257 7.87 0.25 -19.24
CA SER A 257 6.84 1.21 -19.60
C SER A 257 5.64 1.00 -18.70
N ARG A 258 5.09 2.06 -18.12
CA ARG A 258 3.90 2.02 -17.28
C ARG A 258 2.95 3.13 -17.68
N SER A 259 1.77 2.78 -18.15
CA SER A 259 0.70 3.72 -18.46
C SER A 259 -0.44 3.55 -17.47
N GLN A 260 -0.91 4.65 -16.88
CA GLN A 260 -2.02 4.66 -15.93
C GLN A 260 -3.14 5.49 -16.53
N TYR A 261 -4.36 4.95 -16.49
CA TYR A 261 -5.55 5.66 -16.93
C TYR A 261 -6.64 5.64 -15.87
N ASN A 262 -7.35 6.76 -15.72
CA ASN A 262 -8.40 6.91 -14.73
C ASN A 262 -9.45 7.93 -15.19
N TYR A 263 -10.66 7.43 -15.48
CA TYR A 263 -11.84 8.24 -15.69
C TYR A 263 -12.82 8.00 -14.54
N PHE A 264 -12.98 9.01 -13.69
CA PHE A 264 -13.74 8.92 -12.45
C PHE A 264 -15.14 8.32 -12.66
N GLY A 265 -15.47 7.30 -11.88
CA GLY A 265 -16.76 6.62 -11.91
C GLY A 265 -17.03 5.72 -13.13
N LYS A 266 -16.15 5.67 -14.15
CA LYS A 266 -16.31 4.76 -15.30
C LYS A 266 -15.25 3.68 -15.34
N TYR A 267 -13.97 4.03 -15.48
CA TYR A 267 -12.91 3.03 -15.60
C TYR A 267 -11.59 3.56 -15.07
N ARG A 268 -10.78 2.65 -14.53
CA ARG A 268 -9.43 2.91 -14.06
C ARG A 268 -8.55 1.69 -14.28
N GLY A 269 -7.27 1.90 -14.49
CA GLY A 269 -6.35 0.80 -14.69
C GLY A 269 -4.92 1.24 -14.97
N SER A 270 -4.06 0.25 -15.13
CA SER A 270 -2.67 0.45 -15.54
C SER A 270 -2.19 -0.68 -16.43
N VAL A 271 -1.44 -0.32 -17.45
CA VAL A 271 -0.69 -1.24 -18.31
C VAL A 271 0.78 -1.09 -18.00
N GLY A 272 1.46 -2.19 -17.74
CA GLY A 272 2.90 -2.27 -17.53
C GLY A 272 3.52 -3.25 -18.51
N LEU A 273 4.53 -2.79 -19.26
CA LEU A 273 5.35 -3.60 -20.14
C LEU A 273 6.78 -3.54 -19.63
N SER A 274 7.38 -4.69 -19.39
CA SER A 274 8.74 -4.78 -18.90
C SER A 274 9.55 -5.75 -19.76
N TYR A 275 10.73 -5.32 -20.17
CA TYR A 275 11.64 -6.08 -21.00
C TYR A 275 13.05 -5.98 -20.41
N SER A 276 13.65 -7.10 -20.02
CA SER A 276 15.05 -7.14 -19.60
C SER A 276 15.87 -7.94 -20.59
N PHE A 277 17.04 -7.42 -20.90
CA PHE A 277 18.07 -8.13 -21.63
C PHE A 277 19.31 -8.21 -20.76
N ASP A 278 19.64 -9.42 -20.36
CA ASP A 278 20.85 -9.71 -19.61
C ASP A 278 21.89 -10.30 -20.55
N ARG A 279 23.04 -9.65 -20.59
CA ARG A 279 24.28 -10.24 -21.05
C ARG A 279 25.23 -10.21 -19.86
N GLY A 280 25.86 -11.36 -19.59
CA GLY A 280 26.84 -11.50 -18.51
C GLY A 280 28.08 -10.61 -18.75
N LEU A 281 29.25 -11.10 -18.37
CA LEU A 281 30.51 -10.42 -18.68
C LEU A 281 30.85 -10.56 -20.19
N GLU A 282 32.11 -10.44 -20.56
CA GLU A 282 32.52 -10.29 -21.96
C GLU A 282 32.20 -11.56 -22.78
N SER A 283 31.97 -11.43 -24.09
CA SER A 283 31.65 -12.59 -24.94
C SER A 283 32.78 -13.64 -25.02
N SER A 284 33.99 -13.27 -24.59
CA SER A 284 35.15 -14.16 -24.47
C SER A 284 35.12 -15.03 -23.22
N ASP A 285 34.24 -14.76 -22.25
CA ASP A 285 34.22 -15.48 -20.99
C ASP A 285 33.52 -16.85 -21.15
N PRO A 286 34.04 -17.94 -20.55
CA PRO A 286 33.49 -19.29 -20.71
C PRO A 286 32.01 -19.44 -20.30
N ASP A 287 31.53 -18.57 -19.41
CA ASP A 287 30.18 -18.57 -18.86
C ASP A 287 29.26 -17.52 -19.52
N PHE A 288 29.61 -17.04 -20.72
CA PHE A 288 28.82 -16.02 -21.41
C PHE A 288 27.42 -16.55 -21.77
N THR A 289 26.40 -15.91 -21.23
CA THR A 289 25.00 -16.21 -21.56
C THR A 289 24.22 -14.94 -21.89
N LYS A 290 23.33 -15.05 -22.87
CA LYS A 290 22.35 -14.02 -23.22
C LYS A 290 20.97 -14.52 -22.79
N SER A 291 20.21 -13.67 -22.12
CA SER A 291 18.85 -14.01 -21.73
C SER A 291 17.96 -12.78 -21.85
N SER A 292 16.80 -12.97 -22.47
CA SER A 292 15.75 -11.95 -22.51
C SER A 292 14.59 -12.40 -21.64
N GLN A 293 14.03 -11.47 -20.87
CA GLN A 293 12.85 -11.70 -20.04
C GLN A 293 11.82 -10.62 -20.34
N GLN A 294 10.55 -11.02 -20.30
CA GLN A 294 9.45 -10.15 -20.66
C GLN A 294 8.32 -10.30 -19.65
N MET A 295 7.63 -9.20 -19.36
CA MET A 295 6.42 -9.19 -18.55
C MET A 295 5.42 -8.17 -19.08
N LEU A 296 4.19 -8.63 -19.27
CA LEU A 296 3.00 -7.82 -19.48
C LEU A 296 2.17 -7.89 -18.20
N SER A 297 1.87 -6.72 -17.64
CA SER A 297 0.93 -6.54 -16.54
C SER A 297 -0.19 -5.61 -16.99
N LEU A 298 -1.45 -6.02 -16.83
CA LEU A 298 -2.61 -5.20 -17.10
C LEU A 298 -3.55 -5.31 -15.92
N GLN A 299 -3.87 -4.18 -15.33
CA GLN A 299 -4.94 -4.04 -14.35
C GLN A 299 -5.99 -3.11 -14.93
N HIS A 300 -7.24 -3.54 -14.92
CA HIS A 300 -8.36 -2.77 -15.44
C HIS A 300 -9.59 -3.03 -14.57
N ASN A 301 -10.25 -1.96 -14.17
CA ASN A 301 -11.52 -2.00 -13.45
C ASN A 301 -12.45 -0.98 -14.07
N GLN A 302 -13.58 -1.44 -14.57
CA GLN A 302 -14.61 -0.63 -15.20
C GLN A 302 -15.97 -0.90 -14.57
N THR A 303 -16.59 0.17 -14.11
CA THR A 303 -18.00 0.18 -13.72
C THR A 303 -18.81 0.58 -14.96
N ILE A 304 -19.48 -0.39 -15.58
CA ILE A 304 -20.34 -0.14 -16.75
C ILE A 304 -21.66 0.49 -16.28
N SER A 305 -22.20 0.01 -15.16
CA SER A 305 -23.35 0.57 -14.45
C SER A 305 -23.27 0.20 -12.96
N PRO A 306 -24.14 0.72 -12.07
CA PRO A 306 -24.21 0.27 -10.67
C PRO A 306 -24.48 -1.24 -10.51
N TYR A 307 -24.91 -1.88 -11.60
CA TYR A 307 -25.32 -3.27 -11.68
C TYR A 307 -24.35 -4.13 -12.49
N ALA A 308 -23.39 -3.52 -13.19
CA ALA A 308 -22.50 -4.18 -14.13
C ALA A 308 -21.05 -3.71 -13.96
N SER A 309 -20.14 -4.65 -13.71
CA SER A 309 -18.70 -4.36 -13.56
C SER A 309 -17.87 -5.31 -14.41
N PHE A 310 -16.79 -4.78 -14.98
CA PHE A 310 -15.77 -5.53 -15.69
C PHE A 310 -14.42 -5.33 -15.02
N ASN A 311 -13.70 -6.42 -14.77
CA ASN A 311 -12.41 -6.42 -14.10
C ASN A 311 -11.43 -7.35 -14.83
N ALA A 312 -10.22 -6.88 -15.08
CA ALA A 312 -9.14 -7.68 -15.65
C ALA A 312 -7.86 -7.45 -14.85
N ASP A 313 -7.20 -8.54 -14.46
CA ASP A 313 -5.87 -8.58 -13.87
C ASP A 313 -5.07 -9.64 -14.65
N ILE A 314 -4.28 -9.20 -15.62
CA ILE A 314 -3.53 -10.07 -16.51
C ILE A 314 -2.05 -9.90 -16.20
N THR A 315 -1.38 -11.00 -15.89
CA THR A 315 0.07 -11.04 -15.68
C THR A 315 0.67 -12.17 -16.50
N LEU A 316 1.28 -11.83 -17.63
CA LEU A 316 2.02 -12.76 -18.48
C LEU A 316 3.50 -12.44 -18.33
N ARG A 317 4.32 -13.45 -18.02
CA ARG A 317 5.77 -13.25 -17.83
C ARG A 317 6.55 -14.48 -18.25
N THR A 318 7.82 -14.29 -18.54
CA THR A 318 8.78 -15.39 -18.68
C THR A 318 9.15 -15.97 -17.30
N SER A 319 9.59 -17.24 -17.29
CA SER A 319 9.83 -18.00 -16.05
C SER A 319 10.86 -17.35 -15.12
N GLN A 320 11.94 -16.81 -15.69
CA GLN A 320 13.05 -16.21 -14.94
C GLN A 320 12.90 -14.71 -14.70
N PHE A 321 11.76 -14.09 -15.09
CA PHE A 321 11.58 -12.65 -15.01
C PHE A 321 11.77 -12.11 -13.58
N TYR A 322 11.06 -12.66 -12.58
CA TYR A 322 11.19 -12.19 -11.20
C TYR A 322 12.55 -12.50 -10.57
N ASN A 323 13.10 -13.70 -10.83
CA ASN A 323 14.43 -14.08 -10.34
C ASN A 323 15.52 -13.09 -10.74
N ARG A 324 15.41 -12.51 -11.94
CA ARG A 324 16.39 -11.57 -12.52
C ARG A 324 16.09 -10.10 -12.23
N ASN A 325 14.82 -9.71 -12.12
CA ASN A 325 14.41 -8.30 -12.09
C ASN A 325 13.75 -7.83 -10.78
N SER A 326 13.34 -8.72 -9.87
CA SER A 326 12.75 -8.33 -8.58
C SER A 326 13.76 -8.43 -7.44
N TYR A 327 13.72 -7.44 -6.54
CA TYR A 327 14.46 -7.44 -5.28
C TYR A 327 13.65 -8.03 -4.12
N ASN A 328 12.35 -8.28 -4.33
CA ASN A 328 11.48 -8.89 -3.34
C ASN A 328 11.66 -10.41 -3.35
N ILE A 329 11.94 -11.00 -2.19
CA ILE A 329 12.12 -12.44 -2.07
C ILE A 329 10.87 -13.24 -2.42
N ASP A 330 9.69 -12.71 -2.08
CA ASP A 330 8.42 -13.39 -2.35
C ASP A 330 8.15 -13.48 -3.85
N ASP A 331 8.48 -12.44 -4.61
CA ASP A 331 8.35 -12.43 -6.07
C ASP A 331 9.29 -13.47 -6.71
N ARG A 332 10.51 -13.60 -6.20
CA ARG A 332 11.51 -14.54 -6.73
C ARG A 332 11.16 -15.98 -6.42
N ALA A 333 10.58 -16.25 -5.25
CA ALA A 333 10.07 -17.57 -4.90
C ALA A 333 8.81 -17.96 -5.69
N ASN A 334 8.17 -17.02 -6.40
CA ASN A 334 6.94 -17.28 -7.13
C ASN A 334 7.20 -18.06 -8.44
N THR A 335 6.82 -19.34 -8.46
CA THR A 335 6.95 -20.22 -9.62
C THR A 335 5.69 -20.27 -10.49
N SER A 336 4.70 -19.43 -10.23
CA SER A 336 3.47 -19.39 -11.03
C SER A 336 3.06 -17.98 -11.40
N THR A 337 2.16 -17.86 -12.37
CA THR A 337 1.44 -16.62 -12.64
C THR A 337 -0.03 -16.92 -12.85
N THR A 338 -0.89 -16.00 -12.44
CA THR A 338 -2.33 -16.11 -12.65
C THR A 338 -2.86 -14.86 -13.32
N SER A 339 -3.64 -15.03 -14.38
CA SER A 339 -4.38 -13.96 -15.04
C SER A 339 -5.87 -14.21 -14.89
N ARG A 340 -6.66 -13.18 -14.62
CA ARG A 340 -8.11 -13.26 -14.43
C ARG A 340 -8.84 -12.15 -15.17
N ILE A 341 -9.92 -12.49 -15.83
CA ILE A 341 -10.87 -11.56 -16.43
C ILE A 341 -12.24 -11.93 -15.90
N GLY A 342 -13.01 -10.93 -15.45
CA GLY A 342 -14.33 -11.12 -14.87
C GLY A 342 -15.29 -10.05 -15.35
N TYR A 343 -16.50 -10.47 -15.68
CA TYR A 343 -17.65 -9.62 -15.90
C TYR A 343 -18.74 -10.06 -14.92
N ASN A 344 -19.31 -9.12 -14.20
CA ASN A 344 -20.37 -9.40 -13.23
C ASN A 344 -21.54 -8.46 -13.49
N TYR A 345 -22.74 -9.03 -13.52
CA TYR A 345 -24.01 -8.34 -13.64
C TYR A 345 -24.97 -8.81 -12.54
N ARG A 346 -25.62 -7.87 -11.87
CA ARG A 346 -26.66 -8.13 -10.88
C ARG A 346 -27.92 -7.39 -11.30
N HIS A 347 -29.05 -8.09 -11.42
CA HIS A 347 -30.34 -7.45 -11.70
C HIS A 347 -30.61 -6.34 -10.66
N PRO A 348 -31.16 -5.16 -11.04
CA PRO A 348 -31.39 -4.06 -10.11
C PRO A 348 -32.20 -4.41 -8.85
N GLU A 349 -33.20 -5.28 -8.99
CA GLU A 349 -34.04 -5.77 -7.88
C GLU A 349 -33.42 -6.98 -7.16
N GLY A 350 -32.29 -7.48 -7.66
CA GLY A 350 -31.54 -8.60 -7.09
C GLY A 350 -32.11 -9.98 -7.43
N ASP A 351 -32.97 -10.09 -8.44
CA ASP A 351 -33.65 -11.35 -8.80
C ASP A 351 -32.73 -12.39 -9.42
N TYR A 352 -31.69 -11.95 -10.11
CA TYR A 352 -30.67 -12.84 -10.64
C TYR A 352 -29.31 -12.16 -10.70
N THR A 353 -28.28 -12.99 -10.71
CA THR A 353 -26.89 -12.60 -10.94
C THR A 353 -26.34 -13.41 -12.09
N PHE A 354 -25.61 -12.72 -12.96
CA PHE A 354 -24.88 -13.32 -14.07
C PHE A 354 -23.41 -12.91 -13.98
N GLY A 355 -22.50 -13.85 -14.14
CA GLY A 355 -21.08 -13.56 -14.12
C GLY A 355 -20.31 -14.46 -15.07
N VAL A 356 -19.37 -13.87 -15.83
CA VAL A 356 -18.47 -14.60 -16.72
C VAL A 356 -17.05 -14.38 -16.21
N ASN A 357 -16.31 -15.47 -16.00
CA ASN A 357 -14.94 -15.41 -15.55
C ASN A 357 -14.02 -16.28 -16.40
N ILE A 358 -12.83 -15.77 -16.71
CA ILE A 358 -11.74 -16.51 -17.32
C ILE A 358 -10.56 -16.41 -16.34
N SER A 359 -9.96 -17.55 -16.01
CA SER A 359 -8.75 -17.60 -15.20
C SER A 359 -7.72 -18.49 -15.88
N GLN A 360 -6.54 -17.92 -16.10
CA GLN A 360 -5.37 -18.62 -16.60
C GLN A 360 -4.35 -18.76 -15.47
N SER A 361 -3.76 -19.93 -15.34
CA SER A 361 -2.68 -20.22 -14.40
C SER A 361 -1.56 -20.92 -15.15
N GLN A 362 -0.34 -20.41 -15.02
CA GLN A 362 0.86 -21.00 -15.60
C GLN A 362 1.85 -21.34 -14.51
N ASN A 363 2.38 -22.56 -14.55
CA ASN A 363 3.44 -23.04 -13.69
C ASN A 363 4.75 -23.05 -14.48
N PHE A 364 5.76 -22.36 -13.96
CA PHE A 364 7.06 -22.22 -14.61
C PHE A 364 8.03 -23.37 -14.29
N ARG A 365 7.65 -24.30 -13.38
CA ARG A 365 8.47 -25.47 -13.05
C ARG A 365 8.43 -26.54 -14.13
N ASP A 366 7.25 -26.77 -14.71
CA ASP A 366 6.97 -27.81 -15.72
C ASP A 366 6.41 -27.20 -17.02
N ASN A 367 6.39 -25.88 -17.13
CA ASN A 367 5.81 -25.12 -18.24
C ASN A 367 4.33 -25.45 -18.51
N SER A 368 3.61 -26.02 -17.55
CA SER A 368 2.20 -26.31 -17.70
C SER A 368 1.34 -25.07 -17.62
N VAL A 369 0.27 -25.03 -18.42
CA VAL A 369 -0.72 -23.95 -18.43
C VAL A 369 -2.12 -24.51 -18.34
N SER A 370 -2.90 -24.02 -17.39
CA SER A 370 -4.33 -24.31 -17.29
C SER A 370 -5.11 -23.03 -17.51
N VAL A 371 -6.04 -23.06 -18.48
CA VAL A 371 -6.99 -21.99 -18.73
C VAL A 371 -8.38 -22.53 -18.42
N GLN A 372 -8.99 -21.93 -17.40
CA GLN A 372 -10.33 -22.22 -16.93
C GLN A 372 -11.24 -21.07 -17.33
N GLY A 373 -12.14 -21.32 -18.29
CA GLY A 373 -13.13 -20.36 -18.76
C GLY A 373 -13.05 -20.06 -20.27
N PRO A 374 -14.08 -19.38 -20.82
CA PRO A 374 -15.12 -18.64 -20.12
C PRO A 374 -16.03 -19.53 -19.26
N THR A 375 -16.07 -19.24 -17.97
CA THR A 375 -17.01 -19.82 -17.03
C THR A 375 -18.15 -18.84 -16.83
N GLY A 376 -19.29 -19.11 -17.47
CA GLY A 376 -20.53 -18.38 -17.26
C GLY A 376 -21.26 -18.94 -16.05
N SER A 377 -21.75 -18.08 -15.17
CA SER A 377 -22.53 -18.44 -14.00
C SER A 377 -23.79 -17.61 -13.97
N PHE A 378 -24.93 -18.26 -13.83
CA PHE A 378 -26.23 -17.62 -13.71
C PHE A 378 -26.90 -18.18 -12.46
N ALA A 379 -27.35 -17.33 -11.56
CA ALA A 379 -28.04 -17.75 -10.35
C ALA A 379 -29.25 -16.87 -10.11
N ILE A 380 -30.38 -17.48 -9.78
CA ILE A 380 -31.57 -16.74 -9.38
C ILE A 380 -31.57 -16.52 -7.87
N LYS A 381 -32.26 -15.46 -7.43
CA LYS A 381 -32.57 -15.23 -6.02
C LYS A 381 -33.35 -16.41 -5.48
N ARG A 382 -32.93 -16.88 -4.31
CA ARG A 382 -33.63 -17.93 -3.57
C ARG A 382 -35.07 -17.51 -3.31
N GLN A 383 -35.99 -18.38 -3.67
CA GLN A 383 -37.43 -18.14 -3.54
C GLN A 383 -37.98 -18.92 -2.35
N THR A 384 -38.91 -18.31 -1.62
CA THR A 384 -39.64 -18.90 -0.49
C THR A 384 -41.14 -18.92 -0.84
N PRO A 385 -41.57 -19.82 -1.74
CA PRO A 385 -42.88 -19.73 -2.39
C PRO A 385 -44.06 -19.82 -1.43
N PHE A 386 -43.86 -20.39 -0.25
CA PHE A 386 -44.92 -20.55 0.77
C PHE A 386 -44.80 -19.55 1.92
N GLN A 387 -43.85 -18.62 1.88
CA GLN A 387 -43.72 -17.60 2.91
C GLN A 387 -44.91 -16.64 2.87
N SER A 388 -45.62 -16.50 3.98
CA SER A 388 -46.73 -15.56 4.08
C SER A 388 -46.23 -14.11 4.02
N THR A 389 -46.97 -13.25 3.34
CA THR A 389 -46.75 -11.79 3.33
C THR A 389 -46.92 -11.18 4.73
N VAL A 390 -47.71 -11.82 5.60
CA VAL A 390 -47.91 -11.40 6.99
C VAL A 390 -46.91 -12.13 7.88
N ARG A 391 -46.04 -11.37 8.56
CA ARG A 391 -45.02 -11.92 9.46
C ARG A 391 -45.69 -12.58 10.68
N ARG A 392 -45.71 -13.92 10.70
CA ARG A 392 -46.17 -14.72 11.85
C ARG A 392 -45.01 -14.91 12.84
N LEU A 393 -45.32 -14.90 14.14
CA LEU A 393 -44.35 -15.21 15.21
C LEU A 393 -43.85 -16.67 15.12
N ASN A 394 -44.75 -17.60 14.78
CA ASN A 394 -44.43 -19.02 14.58
C ASN A 394 -44.79 -19.43 13.14
N PRO A 395 -43.88 -19.29 12.17
CA PRO A 395 -44.13 -19.75 10.82
C PRO A 395 -44.27 -21.28 10.79
N ARG A 396 -45.13 -21.80 9.92
CA ARG A 396 -45.27 -23.25 9.73
C ARG A 396 -44.03 -23.80 9.02
N TRP A 397 -43.68 -25.06 9.25
CA TRP A 397 -42.47 -25.67 8.68
C TRP A 397 -42.38 -25.51 7.15
N TYR A 398 -43.51 -25.60 6.44
CA TYR A 398 -43.55 -25.45 4.98
C TYR A 398 -43.36 -24.00 4.52
N GLU A 399 -43.65 -23.00 5.36
CA GLU A 399 -43.41 -21.57 5.07
C GLU A 399 -41.91 -21.23 5.07
N SER A 400 -41.07 -22.13 5.63
CA SER A 400 -39.61 -22.04 5.60
C SER A 400 -38.96 -22.70 4.37
N ILE A 401 -39.76 -23.39 3.54
CA ILE A 401 -39.24 -24.04 2.33
C ILE A 401 -38.72 -22.97 1.40
N SER A 402 -37.44 -23.09 1.07
CA SER A 402 -36.77 -22.21 0.13
C SER A 402 -36.08 -23.04 -0.94
N TYR A 403 -36.08 -22.56 -2.18
CA TYR A 403 -35.33 -23.20 -3.26
C TYR A 403 -34.43 -22.19 -3.98
N GLY A 404 -33.25 -22.67 -4.34
CA GLY A 404 -32.27 -21.98 -5.16
C GLY A 404 -32.07 -22.72 -6.48
N TYR A 405 -31.76 -21.97 -7.53
CA TYR A 405 -31.34 -22.54 -8.80
C TYR A 405 -30.16 -21.73 -9.36
N SER A 406 -29.18 -22.44 -9.88
CA SER A 406 -28.06 -21.86 -10.58
C SER A 406 -27.62 -22.74 -11.73
N ASN A 407 -26.99 -22.11 -12.71
CA ASN A 407 -26.41 -22.74 -13.86
C ASN A 407 -24.97 -22.25 -14.02
N ARG A 408 -24.09 -23.15 -14.43
CA ARG A 408 -22.68 -22.86 -14.69
C ARG A 408 -22.29 -23.49 -16.01
N PHE A 409 -21.89 -22.67 -16.98
CA PHE A 409 -21.14 -23.09 -18.14
C PHE A 409 -19.65 -23.02 -17.82
N SER A 410 -18.86 -23.98 -18.28
CA SER A 410 -17.42 -23.99 -18.04
C SER A 410 -16.69 -24.65 -19.19
N THR A 411 -15.56 -24.05 -19.56
CA THR A 411 -14.58 -24.64 -20.47
C THR A 411 -13.25 -24.82 -19.73
N ARG A 412 -12.49 -25.86 -20.08
CA ARG A 412 -11.16 -26.09 -19.54
C ARG A 412 -10.20 -26.45 -20.66
N TYR A 413 -9.05 -25.81 -20.63
CA TYR A 413 -7.91 -26.09 -21.50
C TYR A 413 -6.70 -26.35 -20.61
N ASN A 414 -6.03 -27.48 -20.84
CA ASN A 414 -4.83 -27.87 -20.10
C ASN A 414 -3.71 -28.17 -21.09
N PHE A 415 -2.65 -27.38 -21.04
CA PHE A 415 -1.44 -27.55 -21.82
C PHE A 415 -0.32 -28.08 -20.93
N ASN A 416 0.06 -29.33 -21.17
CA ASN A 416 1.16 -30.00 -20.47
C ASN A 416 2.09 -30.54 -21.58
N PRO A 417 3.18 -29.81 -21.91
CA PRO A 417 4.06 -30.24 -23.00
C PRO A 417 4.78 -31.54 -22.63
N ILE A 418 4.98 -32.42 -23.61
CA ILE A 418 5.85 -33.61 -23.47
C ILE A 418 7.32 -33.22 -23.57
N ASP A 419 8.23 -34.03 -23.03
CA ASP A 419 9.67 -33.71 -22.98
C ASP A 419 10.29 -33.50 -24.37
N ASP A 420 9.81 -34.23 -25.38
CA ASP A 420 10.24 -34.14 -26.79
C ASP A 420 9.40 -33.15 -27.62
N ALA A 421 8.55 -32.33 -27.00
CA ALA A 421 7.71 -31.38 -27.72
C ALA A 421 8.56 -30.32 -28.43
N ASP A 422 8.13 -29.91 -29.62
CA ASP A 422 8.77 -28.82 -30.36
C ASP A 422 8.76 -27.52 -29.51
N PRO A 423 9.93 -27.01 -29.08
CA PRO A 423 10.02 -25.85 -28.21
C PRO A 423 9.54 -24.55 -28.87
N SER A 424 9.29 -24.55 -30.19
CA SER A 424 8.68 -23.42 -30.90
C SER A 424 7.18 -23.28 -30.64
N ILE A 425 6.49 -24.35 -30.25
CA ILE A 425 5.05 -24.33 -30.00
C ILE A 425 4.79 -23.83 -28.58
N ASN A 426 4.32 -22.59 -28.47
CA ASN A 426 3.88 -22.06 -27.18
C ASN A 426 2.41 -22.46 -26.88
N TRP A 427 2.01 -22.32 -25.61
CA TRP A 427 0.66 -22.68 -25.17
C TRP A 427 -0.45 -21.83 -25.84
N ILE A 428 -0.15 -20.61 -26.30
CA ILE A 428 -1.11 -19.76 -27.02
C ILE A 428 -1.36 -20.32 -28.42
N ASP A 429 -0.30 -20.74 -29.12
CA ASP A 429 -0.39 -21.40 -30.42
C ASP A 429 -1.17 -22.71 -30.31
N ALA A 430 -0.88 -23.49 -29.27
CA ALA A 430 -1.56 -24.72 -28.95
C ALA A 430 -3.01 -24.50 -28.44
N LEU A 431 -3.39 -23.29 -28.03
CA LEU A 431 -4.78 -22.97 -27.69
C LEU A 431 -5.60 -22.59 -28.94
N LEU A 432 -4.93 -22.00 -29.93
CA LEU A 432 -5.57 -21.57 -31.18
C LEU A 432 -5.64 -22.69 -32.23
N SER A 433 -4.79 -23.71 -32.13
CA SER A 433 -4.72 -24.83 -33.07
C SER A 433 -4.78 -26.20 -32.36
N PRO A 434 -5.84 -27.00 -32.60
CA PRO A 434 -5.93 -28.37 -32.08
C PRO A 434 -4.80 -29.28 -32.57
N GLU A 435 -4.27 -29.05 -33.76
CA GLU A 435 -3.16 -29.85 -34.31
C GLU A 435 -1.87 -29.59 -33.53
N LYS A 436 -1.53 -28.31 -33.31
CA LYS A 436 -0.36 -27.94 -32.49
C LYS A 436 -0.51 -28.41 -31.05
N TYR A 437 -1.73 -28.39 -30.50
CA TYR A 437 -2.03 -28.98 -29.20
C TYR A 437 -1.66 -30.46 -29.15
N ARG A 438 -2.11 -31.25 -30.13
CA ARG A 438 -1.83 -32.67 -30.19
C ARG A 438 -0.35 -32.97 -30.35
N ILE A 439 0.36 -32.20 -31.18
CA ILE A 439 1.81 -32.36 -31.35
C ILE A 439 2.56 -32.06 -30.04
N ALA A 440 2.19 -30.97 -29.35
CA ALA A 440 2.90 -30.54 -28.15
C ALA A 440 2.56 -31.37 -26.90
N THR A 441 1.35 -31.94 -26.82
CA THR A 441 0.86 -32.62 -25.60
C THR A 441 0.63 -34.13 -25.77
N GLY A 442 0.58 -34.63 -27.01
CA GLY A 442 0.19 -36.01 -27.32
C GLY A 442 -1.29 -36.33 -27.05
N ARG A 443 -2.15 -35.31 -26.86
CA ARG A 443 -3.56 -35.49 -26.50
C ARG A 443 -4.52 -34.90 -27.51
N ASP A 444 -5.69 -35.52 -27.63
CA ASP A 444 -6.76 -35.08 -28.54
C ASP A 444 -7.83 -34.19 -27.85
N ASN A 445 -7.82 -34.08 -26.51
CA ASN A 445 -8.79 -33.27 -25.75
C ASN A 445 -8.39 -31.79 -25.69
N HIS A 446 -8.42 -31.12 -26.84
CA HIS A 446 -7.98 -29.73 -26.96
C HIS A 446 -8.73 -28.79 -25.98
N ILE A 447 -10.07 -28.77 -26.01
CA ILE A 447 -10.89 -27.95 -25.10
C ILE A 447 -12.05 -28.79 -24.58
N GLU A 448 -12.15 -28.92 -23.26
CA GLU A 448 -13.27 -29.55 -22.56
C GLU A 448 -14.33 -28.50 -22.26
N TYR A 449 -15.61 -28.82 -22.43
CA TYR A 449 -16.70 -27.91 -22.07
C TYR A 449 -17.93 -28.67 -21.59
N GLY A 450 -18.75 -28.00 -20.78
CA GLY A 450 -19.97 -28.57 -20.24
C GLY A 450 -20.81 -27.54 -19.50
N LEU A 451 -22.06 -27.91 -19.25
CA LEU A 451 -23.05 -27.12 -18.52
C LEU A 451 -23.47 -27.88 -17.25
N ALA A 452 -23.48 -27.20 -16.10
CA ALA A 452 -23.92 -27.75 -14.84
C ALA A 452 -25.11 -26.95 -14.32
N HIS A 453 -26.20 -27.61 -14.03
CA HIS A 453 -27.36 -27.07 -13.35
C HIS A 453 -27.30 -27.52 -11.90
N ALA A 454 -27.51 -26.62 -10.96
CA ALA A 454 -27.57 -26.91 -9.54
C ALA A 454 -28.87 -26.35 -8.98
N ALA A 455 -29.72 -27.25 -8.49
CA ALA A 455 -30.93 -26.91 -7.78
C ALA A 455 -30.78 -27.37 -6.33
N ASP A 456 -31.21 -26.53 -5.39
CA ASP A 456 -31.23 -26.91 -3.99
C ASP A 456 -32.54 -26.45 -3.34
N ALA A 457 -33.04 -27.26 -2.41
CA ALA A 457 -34.19 -26.95 -1.59
C ALA A 457 -33.85 -27.18 -0.13
N THR A 458 -34.24 -26.25 0.74
CA THR A 458 -34.04 -26.35 2.19
C THR A 458 -35.34 -26.08 2.91
N ALA A 459 -35.55 -26.76 4.03
CA ALA A 459 -36.72 -26.59 4.89
C ALA A 459 -36.31 -26.71 6.36
N GLN A 460 -36.72 -25.75 7.19
CA GLN A 460 -36.61 -25.85 8.64
C GLN A 460 -37.82 -26.64 9.16
N LEU A 461 -37.60 -27.91 9.50
CA LEU A 461 -38.64 -28.83 9.94
C LEU A 461 -39.13 -28.52 11.36
N ILE A 462 -38.23 -28.06 12.23
CA ILE A 462 -38.54 -27.66 13.60
C ILE A 462 -38.18 -26.18 13.78
N PRO A 463 -39.18 -25.28 13.82
CA PRO A 463 -38.99 -23.88 14.17
C PRO A 463 -38.98 -23.74 15.71
N SER A 464 -37.85 -24.03 16.35
CA SER A 464 -37.65 -23.85 17.80
C SER A 464 -36.43 -22.97 18.05
N ASP A 465 -36.51 -22.15 19.11
CA ASP A 465 -35.40 -21.31 19.57
C ASP A 465 -34.25 -22.12 20.18
N PHE A 466 -34.50 -23.37 20.58
CA PHE A 466 -33.52 -24.23 21.26
C PHE A 466 -32.88 -25.27 20.34
N ALA A 467 -33.62 -25.75 19.33
CA ALA A 467 -33.17 -26.81 18.44
C ALA A 467 -33.61 -26.48 17.01
N ASN A 468 -32.65 -26.50 16.09
CA ASN A 468 -32.92 -26.28 14.67
C ASN A 468 -32.72 -27.59 13.91
N LEU A 469 -33.82 -28.15 13.40
CA LEU A 469 -33.80 -29.29 12.48
C LEU A 469 -34.04 -28.78 11.05
N THR A 470 -33.02 -28.91 10.20
CA THR A 470 -33.06 -28.50 8.80
C THR A 470 -32.91 -29.71 7.88
N ALA A 471 -33.83 -29.87 6.93
CA ALA A 471 -33.68 -30.79 5.81
C ALA A 471 -33.20 -30.02 4.58
N SER A 472 -32.31 -30.61 3.81
CA SER A 472 -31.90 -30.08 2.51
C SER A 472 -31.75 -31.16 1.46
N VAL A 473 -32.06 -30.81 0.23
CA VAL A 473 -31.84 -31.64 -0.96
C VAL A 473 -31.10 -30.78 -1.97
N ARG A 474 -30.01 -31.30 -2.53
CA ARG A 474 -29.27 -30.69 -3.62
C ARG A 474 -29.18 -31.68 -4.77
N MET A 475 -29.54 -31.21 -5.95
CA MET A 475 -29.44 -31.95 -7.20
C MET A 475 -28.55 -31.18 -8.16
N ASN A 476 -27.51 -31.83 -8.69
CA ASN A 476 -26.77 -31.33 -9.83
C ASN A 476 -27.11 -32.13 -11.08
N GLU A 477 -27.14 -31.45 -12.22
CA GLU A 477 -27.29 -32.07 -13.53
C GLU A 477 -26.22 -31.52 -14.47
N TYR A 478 -25.45 -32.42 -15.08
CA TYR A 478 -24.34 -32.13 -15.97
C TYR A 478 -24.73 -32.46 -17.39
N TRP A 479 -24.50 -31.54 -18.32
CA TRP A 479 -24.72 -31.74 -19.75
C TRP A 479 -23.39 -31.68 -20.49
N TYR A 480 -23.16 -32.71 -21.30
CA TYR A 480 -21.93 -32.88 -22.07
C TYR A 480 -22.23 -33.12 -23.54
N PRO A 481 -21.40 -32.56 -24.45
CA PRO A 481 -21.50 -32.76 -25.89
C PRO A 481 -20.85 -34.08 -26.37
N GLN A 482 -20.11 -34.75 -25.48
CA GLN A 482 -19.35 -35.96 -25.76
C GLN A 482 -19.25 -36.81 -24.51
N THR A 483 -19.20 -38.13 -24.70
CA THR A 483 -18.89 -39.11 -23.66
C THR A 483 -17.69 -39.95 -24.07
N VAL A 484 -17.21 -40.76 -23.14
CA VAL A 484 -16.11 -41.68 -23.38
C VAL A 484 -16.62 -43.12 -23.39
N SER A 485 -16.14 -43.90 -24.36
CA SER A 485 -16.18 -45.36 -24.32
C SER A 485 -14.77 -45.93 -24.27
N LYS A 486 -14.61 -47.06 -23.60
CA LYS A 486 -13.33 -47.77 -23.51
C LYS A 486 -13.51 -49.15 -24.09
N GLU A 487 -12.53 -49.55 -24.88
CA GLU A 487 -12.45 -50.86 -25.51
C GLU A 487 -11.09 -51.46 -25.22
N PHE A 488 -11.05 -52.76 -24.94
CA PHE A 488 -9.80 -53.47 -24.72
C PHE A 488 -9.25 -53.95 -26.06
N ASP A 489 -8.02 -53.55 -26.37
CA ASP A 489 -7.30 -54.07 -27.53
C ASP A 489 -6.38 -55.23 -27.10
N PRO A 490 -6.71 -56.49 -27.48
CA PRO A 490 -5.93 -57.65 -27.11
C PRO A 490 -4.54 -57.71 -27.78
N VAL A 491 -4.31 -56.93 -28.86
CA VAL A 491 -3.03 -56.92 -29.58
C VAL A 491 -2.00 -56.07 -28.84
N THR A 492 -2.41 -54.89 -28.37
CA THR A 492 -1.55 -53.97 -27.61
C THR A 492 -1.59 -54.21 -26.10
N ASN A 493 -2.47 -55.12 -25.64
CA ASN A 493 -2.77 -55.38 -24.23
C ASN A 493 -3.05 -54.08 -23.45
N SER A 494 -3.85 -53.19 -24.06
CA SER A 494 -4.11 -51.86 -23.52
C SER A 494 -5.58 -51.47 -23.70
N VAL A 495 -6.09 -50.64 -22.79
CA VAL A 495 -7.45 -50.11 -22.87
C VAL A 495 -7.43 -48.83 -23.69
N VAL A 496 -8.02 -48.87 -24.89
CA VAL A 496 -8.15 -47.74 -25.79
C VAL A 496 -9.38 -46.93 -25.41
N THR A 497 -9.23 -45.60 -25.38
CA THR A 497 -10.30 -44.68 -24.99
C THR A 497 -10.83 -43.93 -26.21
N ASN A 498 -12.06 -44.25 -26.60
CA ASN A 498 -12.78 -43.64 -27.72
C ASN A 498 -13.66 -42.48 -27.23
N VAL A 499 -13.69 -41.39 -28.00
CA VAL A 499 -14.57 -40.25 -27.73
C VAL A 499 -15.82 -40.37 -28.58
N GLU A 500 -16.97 -40.48 -27.93
CA GLU A 500 -18.28 -40.54 -28.57
C GLU A 500 -18.90 -39.15 -28.57
N ASN A 501 -19.03 -38.54 -29.74
CA ASN A 501 -19.73 -37.26 -29.89
C ASN A 501 -21.24 -37.49 -29.80
N GLY A 502 -21.89 -36.82 -28.85
CA GLY A 502 -23.32 -36.96 -28.59
C GLY A 502 -23.74 -36.26 -27.29
N PHE A 503 -24.97 -35.76 -27.26
CA PHE A 503 -25.51 -35.12 -26.07
C PHE A 503 -25.81 -36.15 -24.98
N ALA A 504 -25.17 -36.02 -23.83
CA ALA A 504 -25.40 -36.87 -22.67
C ALA A 504 -25.59 -36.05 -21.40
N THR A 505 -26.39 -36.57 -20.48
CA THR A 505 -26.66 -35.93 -19.20
C THR A 505 -26.34 -36.87 -18.04
N ALA A 506 -25.89 -36.31 -16.93
CA ALA A 506 -25.62 -37.03 -15.69
C ALA A 506 -26.18 -36.25 -14.51
N ARG A 507 -26.72 -36.93 -13.50
CA ARG A 507 -27.33 -36.28 -12.34
C ARG A 507 -26.72 -36.83 -11.06
N ASP A 508 -26.51 -35.96 -10.09
CA ASP A 508 -26.26 -36.37 -8.72
C ASP A 508 -27.25 -35.71 -7.77
N ILE A 509 -27.53 -36.40 -6.68
CA ILE A 509 -28.49 -36.00 -5.67
C ILE A 509 -27.86 -36.27 -4.32
N THR A 510 -27.87 -35.26 -3.47
CA THR A 510 -27.45 -35.35 -2.07
C THR A 510 -28.56 -34.82 -1.19
N THR A 511 -28.84 -35.56 -0.13
CA THR A 511 -29.86 -35.20 0.87
C THR A 511 -29.19 -35.09 2.22
N SER A 512 -29.59 -34.12 3.02
CA SER A 512 -29.09 -34.00 4.39
C SER A 512 -30.17 -33.58 5.37
N LEU A 513 -30.03 -34.07 6.59
CA LEU A 513 -30.86 -33.72 7.73
C LEU A 513 -29.92 -33.30 8.87
N SER A 514 -29.97 -32.04 9.25
CA SER A 514 -29.05 -31.44 10.22
C SER A 514 -29.80 -30.94 11.45
N LEU A 515 -29.38 -31.38 12.62
CA LEU A 515 -29.85 -30.91 13.93
C LEU A 515 -28.74 -30.11 14.60
N GLY A 516 -29.02 -28.87 14.98
CA GLY A 516 -28.10 -28.02 15.75
C GLY A 516 -28.76 -27.45 17.00
N THR A 517 -27.98 -27.28 18.07
CA THR A 517 -28.41 -26.61 19.30
C THR A 517 -27.28 -25.77 19.90
N THR A 518 -27.60 -24.88 20.84
CA THR A 518 -26.62 -24.11 21.61
C THR A 518 -26.89 -24.30 23.08
N LEU A 519 -25.88 -24.79 23.81
CA LEU A 519 -25.91 -25.03 25.24
C LEU A 519 -25.00 -24.00 25.94
N TYR A 520 -25.46 -23.45 27.05
CA TYR A 520 -24.69 -22.50 27.85
C TYR A 520 -24.42 -23.09 29.23
N GLY A 521 -23.14 -23.24 29.58
CA GLY A 521 -22.67 -23.51 30.93
C GLY A 521 -22.17 -22.22 31.57
N ILE A 522 -22.67 -21.86 32.75
CA ILE A 522 -22.23 -20.68 33.49
C ILE A 522 -21.80 -21.14 34.89
N SER A 523 -20.60 -20.75 35.29
CA SER A 523 -20.09 -20.94 36.64
C SER A 523 -19.75 -19.58 37.25
N ASN A 524 -20.08 -19.39 38.52
CA ASN A 524 -19.77 -18.17 39.27
C ASN A 524 -18.44 -18.27 40.04
N ALA A 525 -17.63 -19.29 39.75
CA ALA A 525 -16.32 -19.48 40.37
C ALA A 525 -15.43 -18.23 40.16
N LYS A 526 -14.69 -17.86 41.20
CA LYS A 526 -13.75 -16.74 41.18
C LYS A 526 -12.34 -17.27 41.37
N ILE A 527 -11.45 -16.94 40.44
CA ILE A 527 -10.04 -17.32 40.49
C ILE A 527 -9.21 -16.06 40.28
N GLY A 528 -8.67 -15.51 41.37
CA GLY A 528 -7.92 -14.25 41.35
C GLY A 528 -8.74 -13.10 40.77
N ASN A 529 -8.22 -12.46 39.71
CA ASN A 529 -8.86 -11.34 39.03
C ASN A 529 -9.90 -11.77 37.97
N PHE A 530 -10.19 -13.07 37.86
CA PHE A 530 -11.22 -13.58 36.95
C PHE A 530 -12.46 -13.97 37.76
N GLU A 531 -13.60 -13.35 37.43
CA GLU A 531 -14.90 -13.63 38.03
C GLU A 531 -15.81 -14.31 37.01
N GLY A 532 -16.29 -15.50 37.34
CA GLY A 532 -17.21 -16.23 36.51
C GLY A 532 -16.58 -16.82 35.24
N PHE A 533 -17.20 -17.88 34.76
CA PHE A 533 -16.81 -18.63 33.59
C PHE A 533 -18.05 -18.97 32.78
N ARG A 534 -18.01 -18.69 31.49
CA ARG A 534 -19.08 -19.04 30.55
C ARG A 534 -18.49 -19.96 29.48
N HIS A 535 -19.10 -21.12 29.33
CA HIS A 535 -18.87 -22.04 28.23
C HIS A 535 -20.10 -22.02 27.33
N THR A 536 -19.91 -21.65 26.07
CA THR A 536 -20.94 -21.81 25.03
C THR A 536 -20.55 -23.00 24.16
N MET A 537 -21.39 -24.03 24.16
CA MET A 537 -21.21 -25.26 23.39
C MET A 537 -22.24 -25.31 22.27
N ARG A 538 -21.81 -25.51 21.03
CA ARG A 538 -22.68 -25.58 19.85
C ARG A 538 -22.50 -26.93 19.16
N PRO A 539 -23.14 -27.99 19.67
CA PRO A 539 -23.13 -29.28 19.00
C PRO A 539 -24.06 -29.28 17.79
N SER A 540 -23.68 -30.02 16.76
CA SER A 540 -24.51 -30.31 15.60
C SER A 540 -24.28 -31.73 15.10
N VAL A 541 -25.36 -32.36 14.67
CA VAL A 541 -25.37 -33.69 14.06
C VAL A 541 -26.00 -33.56 12.69
N SER A 542 -25.34 -34.02 11.64
CA SER A 542 -25.92 -34.06 10.29
C SER A 542 -25.87 -35.47 9.72
N TYR A 543 -27.01 -35.97 9.28
CA TYR A 543 -27.11 -37.16 8.46
C TYR A 543 -27.05 -36.73 6.99
N ASN A 544 -26.15 -37.32 6.22
CA ASN A 544 -25.95 -37.04 4.80
C ASN A 544 -26.10 -38.35 4.02
N TYR A 545 -26.95 -38.34 3.00
CA TYR A 545 -27.19 -39.48 2.13
C TYR A 545 -27.01 -39.10 0.67
N ARG A 546 -26.28 -39.95 -0.04
CA ARG A 546 -26.02 -39.88 -1.47
C ARG A 546 -26.14 -41.31 -2.04
N PRO A 547 -27.04 -41.54 -3.00
CA PRO A 547 -27.16 -42.84 -3.68
C PRO A 547 -25.86 -43.23 -4.39
N ASP A 548 -25.70 -44.53 -4.64
CA ASP A 548 -24.65 -45.02 -5.53
C ASP A 548 -24.99 -44.71 -7.00
N PHE A 549 -24.25 -43.78 -7.60
CA PHE A 549 -24.41 -43.42 -9.01
C PHE A 549 -23.69 -44.38 -9.97
N SER A 550 -22.97 -45.37 -9.45
CA SER A 550 -22.33 -46.43 -10.25
C SER A 550 -23.25 -47.60 -10.57
N SER A 551 -24.43 -47.69 -9.92
CA SER A 551 -25.41 -48.73 -10.23
C SER A 551 -25.90 -48.64 -11.67
N ASP A 552 -26.18 -49.79 -12.30
CA ASP A 552 -26.64 -49.89 -13.69
C ASP A 552 -27.90 -49.06 -13.99
N PHE A 553 -28.76 -48.82 -13.00
CA PHE A 553 -29.95 -47.97 -13.11
C PHE A 553 -29.64 -46.58 -13.69
N TRP A 554 -28.50 -45.99 -13.32
CA TRP A 554 -28.11 -44.65 -13.79
C TRP A 554 -27.43 -44.66 -15.15
N GLY A 555 -26.77 -45.77 -15.54
CA GLY A 555 -26.05 -45.89 -16.81
C GLY A 555 -24.85 -44.94 -16.97
N TYR A 556 -24.31 -44.42 -15.87
CA TYR A 556 -23.16 -43.48 -15.85
C TYR A 556 -21.81 -44.19 -15.88
N TYR A 557 -21.77 -45.41 -15.34
CA TYR A 557 -20.58 -46.26 -15.30
C TYR A 557 -20.72 -47.41 -16.28
N ARG A 558 -19.58 -47.85 -16.82
CA ARG A 558 -19.46 -49.06 -17.64
C ARG A 558 -18.24 -49.85 -17.19
N THR A 559 -18.23 -51.12 -17.53
CA THR A 559 -17.12 -52.03 -17.22
C THR A 559 -16.45 -52.44 -18.52
N VAL A 560 -15.12 -52.40 -18.55
CA VAL A 560 -14.30 -52.86 -19.68
C VAL A 560 -13.28 -53.87 -19.18
N GLN A 561 -12.89 -54.82 -20.01
CA GLN A 561 -11.78 -55.71 -19.69
C GLN A 561 -10.46 -54.91 -19.63
N SER A 562 -9.63 -55.15 -18.62
CA SER A 562 -8.37 -54.42 -18.43
C SER A 562 -7.14 -55.18 -18.91
N ASP A 563 -7.21 -56.51 -19.00
CA ASP A 563 -6.10 -57.35 -19.42
C ASP A 563 -6.56 -58.64 -20.11
N THR A 564 -5.61 -59.36 -20.69
CA THR A 564 -5.84 -60.69 -21.30
C THR A 564 -6.23 -61.78 -20.29
N LEU A 565 -6.10 -61.53 -18.98
CA LEU A 565 -6.48 -62.45 -17.90
C LEU A 565 -7.97 -62.37 -17.55
N GLY A 566 -8.70 -61.43 -18.14
CA GLY A 566 -10.15 -61.26 -17.93
C GLY A 566 -10.50 -60.36 -16.75
N ASN A 567 -9.53 -59.63 -16.17
CA ASN A 567 -9.83 -58.63 -15.16
C ASN A 567 -10.62 -57.48 -15.77
N THR A 568 -11.46 -56.84 -14.96
CA THR A 568 -12.34 -55.76 -15.42
C THR A 568 -12.08 -54.45 -14.69
N LEU A 569 -12.13 -53.35 -15.43
CA LEU A 569 -12.04 -51.98 -14.94
C LEU A 569 -13.39 -51.27 -15.11
N GLN A 570 -13.91 -50.73 -14.01
CA GLN A 570 -15.07 -49.84 -14.06
C GLN A 570 -14.62 -48.41 -14.38
N TYR A 571 -15.31 -47.72 -15.29
CA TYR A 571 -15.02 -46.35 -15.65
C TYR A 571 -16.30 -45.51 -15.82
N SER A 572 -16.19 -44.21 -15.57
CA SER A 572 -17.31 -43.28 -15.81
C SER A 572 -17.30 -42.80 -17.25
N ARG A 573 -18.47 -42.80 -17.90
CA ARG A 573 -18.64 -42.25 -19.25
C ARG A 573 -18.37 -40.73 -19.33
N PHE A 574 -18.31 -40.06 -18.18
CA PHE A 574 -18.12 -38.62 -18.03
C PHE A 574 -16.74 -38.22 -17.47
N GLU A 575 -15.78 -39.15 -17.40
CA GLU A 575 -14.46 -38.90 -16.81
C GLU A 575 -13.65 -37.78 -17.51
N ARG A 576 -13.90 -37.53 -18.81
CA ARG A 576 -13.33 -36.41 -19.59
C ARG A 576 -14.20 -35.14 -19.58
N GLY A 577 -15.29 -35.12 -18.83
CA GLY A 577 -16.17 -33.95 -18.71
C GLY A 577 -15.53 -32.86 -17.84
N VAL A 578 -15.78 -31.58 -18.17
CA VAL A 578 -15.21 -30.45 -17.41
C VAL A 578 -15.60 -30.46 -15.91
N TYR A 579 -16.76 -31.00 -15.55
CA TYR A 579 -17.19 -31.17 -14.15
C TYR A 579 -16.98 -32.60 -13.62
N GLY A 580 -16.46 -33.51 -14.44
CA GLY A 580 -16.48 -34.95 -14.17
C GLY A 580 -17.90 -35.53 -14.21
N GLY A 581 -18.04 -36.74 -13.71
CA GLY A 581 -19.33 -37.41 -13.53
C GLY A 581 -19.76 -37.47 -12.06
N PRO A 582 -21.02 -37.86 -11.81
CA PRO A 582 -21.44 -38.36 -10.51
C PRO A 582 -20.46 -39.44 -10.04
N GLY A 583 -19.82 -39.24 -8.90
CA GLY A 583 -18.91 -40.22 -8.32
C GLY A 583 -19.61 -41.53 -7.89
N ALA A 584 -18.85 -42.62 -7.92
CA ALA A 584 -19.27 -43.96 -7.54
C ALA A 584 -19.38 -44.14 -6.02
N GLY A 585 -20.18 -45.12 -5.62
CA GLY A 585 -20.37 -45.54 -4.24
C GLY A 585 -21.53 -44.83 -3.56
N GLU A 586 -22.23 -45.58 -2.71
CA GLU A 586 -23.21 -45.03 -1.78
C GLU A 586 -22.48 -44.30 -0.65
N GLN A 587 -23.01 -43.15 -0.23
CA GLN A 587 -22.56 -42.48 0.98
C GLN A 587 -23.74 -42.31 1.92
N GLN A 588 -23.59 -42.84 3.11
CA GLN A 588 -24.57 -42.70 4.19
C GLN A 588 -23.79 -42.34 5.44
N SER A 589 -23.70 -41.06 5.78
CA SER A 589 -22.82 -40.61 6.87
C SER A 589 -23.51 -39.77 7.91
N ILE A 590 -23.21 -40.04 9.18
CA ILE A 590 -23.53 -39.14 10.30
C ILE A 590 -22.27 -38.36 10.63
N ALA A 591 -22.32 -37.04 10.48
CA ALA A 591 -21.28 -36.13 10.91
C ALA A 591 -21.67 -35.46 12.23
N PHE A 592 -20.76 -35.49 13.19
CA PHE A 592 -20.85 -34.76 14.44
C PHE A 592 -19.85 -33.62 14.41
N SER A 593 -20.30 -32.42 14.79
CA SER A 593 -19.38 -31.31 15.05
C SER A 593 -19.77 -30.57 16.31
N ILE A 594 -18.76 -30.09 17.02
CA ILE A 594 -18.91 -29.35 18.26
C ILE A 594 -18.01 -28.12 18.20
N ASP A 595 -18.59 -26.96 18.49
CA ASP A 595 -17.84 -25.71 18.65
C ASP A 595 -17.96 -25.21 20.09
N ASN A 596 -16.83 -24.89 20.72
CA ASN A 596 -16.74 -24.47 22.10
C ASN A 596 -16.13 -23.08 22.21
N VAL A 597 -16.80 -22.19 22.93
CA VAL A 597 -16.30 -20.84 23.26
C VAL A 597 -16.20 -20.72 24.76
N PHE A 598 -15.04 -20.27 25.25
CA PHE A 598 -14.78 -20.07 26.68
C PHE A 598 -14.53 -18.60 26.99
N GLU A 599 -15.39 -18.01 27.81
CA GLU A 599 -15.33 -16.60 28.21
C GLU A 599 -15.23 -16.49 29.73
N THR A 600 -14.50 -15.49 30.22
CA THR A 600 -14.45 -15.13 31.64
C THR A 600 -14.47 -13.61 31.78
N LYS A 601 -14.85 -13.08 32.94
CA LYS A 601 -14.80 -11.65 33.20
C LYS A 601 -13.55 -11.33 34.03
N GLN A 602 -12.63 -10.57 33.45
CA GLN A 602 -11.50 -10.01 34.18
C GLN A 602 -11.95 -8.75 34.93
N VAL A 603 -11.68 -8.71 36.23
CA VAL A 603 -11.96 -7.60 37.12
C VAL A 603 -10.64 -7.00 37.60
N ARG A 604 -10.48 -5.70 37.37
CA ARG A 604 -9.36 -4.90 37.89
C ARG A 604 -9.93 -3.79 38.74
N ARG A 605 -9.27 -3.48 39.86
CA ARG A 605 -9.59 -2.30 40.67
C ARG A 605 -8.48 -1.27 40.50
N ASP A 606 -8.85 -0.01 40.26
CA ASP A 606 -7.88 1.08 40.25
C ASP A 606 -7.48 1.47 41.69
N SER A 607 -6.43 2.26 41.84
CA SER A 607 -5.94 2.91 43.04
C SER A 607 -7.00 3.75 43.79
N THR A 608 -8.07 4.17 43.10
CA THR A 608 -9.26 4.85 43.68
C THR A 608 -10.36 3.88 44.14
N GLY A 609 -10.20 2.57 43.94
CA GLY A 609 -11.17 1.54 44.28
C GLY A 609 -12.20 1.23 43.18
N GLU A 610 -12.18 1.95 42.05
CA GLU A 610 -13.13 1.78 40.94
C GLU A 610 -12.97 0.41 40.26
N LYS A 611 -14.09 -0.33 40.11
CA LYS A 611 -14.12 -1.68 39.53
C LYS A 611 -14.23 -1.60 38.01
N LYS A 612 -13.18 -1.98 37.29
CA LYS A 612 -13.17 -2.14 35.83
C LYS A 612 -13.35 -3.61 35.46
N GLU A 613 -14.45 -3.91 34.77
CA GLU A 613 -14.79 -5.26 34.31
C GLU A 613 -14.59 -5.36 32.79
N GLN A 614 -13.92 -6.41 32.33
CA GLN A 614 -13.73 -6.70 30.92
C GLN A 614 -13.99 -8.19 30.65
N ILE A 615 -14.83 -8.50 29.67
CA ILE A 615 -15.00 -9.89 29.21
C ILE A 615 -13.77 -10.26 28.37
N VAL A 616 -13.14 -11.36 28.72
CA VAL A 616 -11.97 -11.93 28.04
C VAL A 616 -12.34 -13.32 27.53
N ARG A 617 -12.10 -13.55 26.24
CA ARG A 617 -12.24 -14.88 25.64
C ARG A 617 -10.95 -15.64 25.85
N LEU A 618 -11.00 -16.75 26.59
CA LEU A 618 -9.87 -17.66 26.76
C LEU A 618 -9.65 -18.46 25.46
N LEU A 619 -10.76 -18.81 24.80
CA LEU A 619 -10.80 -19.55 23.55
C LEU A 619 -11.97 -19.01 22.73
N ASP A 620 -11.67 -18.44 21.57
CA ASP A 620 -12.67 -17.83 20.69
C ASP A 620 -13.52 -18.90 20.00
N SER A 621 -12.90 -20.02 19.65
CA SER A 621 -13.57 -21.19 19.07
C SER A 621 -12.65 -22.40 19.19
N PHE A 622 -13.15 -23.49 19.73
CA PHE A 622 -12.57 -24.82 19.63
C PHE A 622 -13.55 -25.77 18.98
N ARG A 623 -13.25 -26.10 17.73
CA ARG A 623 -14.07 -26.96 16.90
C ARG A 623 -13.48 -28.36 16.86
N GLY A 624 -14.31 -29.36 17.08
CA GLY A 624 -14.02 -30.76 16.74
C GLY A 624 -15.06 -31.27 15.75
N SER A 625 -14.65 -32.01 14.74
CA SER A 625 -15.55 -32.64 13.78
C SER A 625 -15.10 -34.04 13.41
N LEU A 626 -16.06 -34.95 13.32
CA LEU A 626 -15.90 -36.37 13.03
C LEU A 626 -17.10 -36.84 12.24
N SER A 627 -16.95 -37.84 11.38
CA SER A 627 -18.05 -38.44 10.63
C SER A 627 -17.92 -39.95 10.56
N TYR A 628 -19.03 -40.65 10.49
CA TYR A 628 -19.06 -42.10 10.30
C TYR A 628 -19.93 -42.43 9.08
N ASN A 629 -19.33 -43.04 8.06
CA ASN A 629 -19.98 -43.48 6.84
C ASN A 629 -20.37 -44.97 6.93
N PHE A 630 -21.66 -45.25 7.04
CA PHE A 630 -22.24 -46.59 7.12
C PHE A 630 -22.08 -47.38 5.82
N ALA A 631 -22.03 -46.68 4.68
CA ALA A 631 -21.94 -47.29 3.35
C ALA A 631 -20.50 -47.60 2.91
N ALA A 632 -19.47 -47.10 3.60
CA ALA A 632 -18.08 -47.38 3.23
C ALA A 632 -17.66 -48.81 3.62
N GLU A 633 -16.94 -49.51 2.73
CA GLU A 633 -16.39 -50.84 3.04
C GLU A 633 -15.20 -50.76 4.01
N GLN A 634 -14.35 -49.75 3.83
CA GLN A 634 -13.15 -49.49 4.61
C GLN A 634 -13.14 -48.04 5.10
N PHE A 635 -12.43 -47.77 6.20
CA PHE A 635 -12.31 -46.43 6.78
C PHE A 635 -13.66 -45.74 7.08
N LYS A 636 -14.59 -46.48 7.69
CA LYS A 636 -15.96 -46.01 8.00
C LYS A 636 -15.98 -44.75 8.87
N LEU A 637 -15.20 -44.72 9.93
CA LEU A 637 -14.99 -43.55 10.78
C LEU A 637 -13.97 -42.61 10.12
N SER A 638 -14.24 -41.31 10.03
CA SER A 638 -13.28 -40.34 9.50
C SER A 638 -12.22 -39.97 10.55
N ASP A 639 -11.16 -39.29 10.12
CA ASP A 639 -10.25 -38.64 11.05
C ASP A 639 -11.01 -37.58 11.89
N LEU A 640 -10.61 -37.42 13.16
CA LEU A 640 -11.05 -36.33 14.01
C LEU A 640 -10.24 -35.08 13.65
N ILE A 641 -10.94 -34.06 13.15
CA ILE A 641 -10.34 -32.76 12.83
C ILE A 641 -10.67 -31.80 13.96
N THR A 642 -9.65 -31.16 14.51
CA THR A 642 -9.79 -30.14 15.55
C THR A 642 -9.14 -28.84 15.11
N SER A 643 -9.76 -27.72 15.47
CA SER A 643 -9.19 -26.39 15.30
C SER A 643 -9.48 -25.53 16.51
N ALA A 644 -8.54 -24.67 16.87
CA ALA A 644 -8.60 -23.81 18.04
C ALA A 644 -8.13 -22.42 17.66
N ASN A 645 -8.93 -21.40 17.95
CA ASN A 645 -8.57 -20.00 17.76
C ASN A 645 -8.65 -19.29 19.11
N THR A 646 -7.63 -18.50 19.45
CA THR A 646 -7.63 -17.69 20.67
C THR A 646 -6.92 -16.35 20.47
N SER A 647 -7.52 -15.33 21.06
CA SER A 647 -7.00 -13.97 21.21
C SER A 647 -6.84 -13.58 22.69
N PHE A 648 -6.70 -14.57 23.57
CA PHE A 648 -6.59 -14.37 25.03
C PHE A 648 -5.52 -13.36 25.41
N VAL A 649 -4.37 -13.39 24.73
CA VAL A 649 -3.32 -12.38 24.88
C VAL A 649 -3.64 -11.19 23.97
N LYS A 650 -3.88 -10.02 24.57
CA LYS A 650 -4.23 -8.80 23.84
C LYS A 650 -3.19 -8.49 22.75
N GLY A 651 -3.64 -8.44 21.51
CA GLY A 651 -2.80 -8.15 20.34
C GLY A 651 -2.11 -9.38 19.71
N VAL A 652 -2.31 -10.57 20.27
CA VAL A 652 -1.81 -11.84 19.72
C VAL A 652 -2.98 -12.68 19.24
N SER A 653 -2.94 -13.13 17.99
CA SER A 653 -3.86 -14.13 17.44
C SER A 653 -3.14 -15.45 17.35
N ILE A 654 -3.70 -16.51 17.95
CA ILE A 654 -3.18 -17.87 17.84
C ILE A 654 -4.25 -18.74 17.19
N ASN A 655 -3.87 -19.44 16.12
CA ASN A 655 -4.70 -20.40 15.42
C ASN A 655 -3.96 -21.74 15.42
N ALA A 656 -4.60 -22.79 15.92
CA ALA A 656 -4.06 -24.13 15.93
C ALA A 656 -5.02 -25.09 15.21
N ALA A 657 -4.49 -26.06 14.49
CA ALA A 657 -5.27 -27.13 13.87
C ALA A 657 -4.55 -28.47 14.08
N ALA A 658 -5.31 -29.52 14.35
CA ALA A 658 -4.78 -30.86 14.45
C ALA A 658 -5.75 -31.86 13.79
N SER A 659 -5.19 -32.85 13.10
CA SER A 659 -5.95 -34.00 12.62
C SER A 659 -5.47 -35.26 13.33
N PHE A 660 -6.41 -36.14 13.60
CA PHE A 660 -6.16 -37.37 14.29
C PHE A 660 -6.84 -38.54 13.58
N SER A 661 -6.12 -39.64 13.38
CA SER A 661 -6.66 -40.86 12.81
C SER A 661 -6.89 -41.92 13.88
N PHE A 662 -7.94 -42.71 13.68
CA PHE A 662 -8.29 -43.85 14.52
C PHE A 662 -7.72 -45.16 13.97
N TYR A 663 -7.11 -45.12 12.78
CA TYR A 663 -6.60 -46.29 12.09
C TYR A 663 -5.10 -46.46 12.27
N ASP A 664 -4.65 -47.71 12.21
CA ASP A 664 -3.24 -48.01 12.20
C ASP A 664 -2.61 -47.75 10.82
N THR A 665 -1.29 -47.83 10.73
CA THR A 665 -0.55 -47.59 9.49
C THR A 665 0.45 -48.70 9.20
N ASP A 666 0.67 -49.01 7.92
CA ASP A 666 1.73 -49.91 7.49
C ASP A 666 3.14 -49.30 7.69
N SER A 667 4.18 -50.07 7.33
CA SER A 667 5.58 -49.64 7.42
C SER A 667 5.93 -48.43 6.54
N THR A 668 5.12 -48.15 5.51
CA THR A 668 5.25 -46.98 4.63
C THR A 668 4.45 -45.78 5.14
N GLY A 669 3.67 -45.96 6.22
CA GLY A 669 2.84 -44.95 6.84
C GLY A 669 1.46 -44.77 6.20
N ARG A 670 1.03 -45.70 5.33
CA ARG A 670 -0.31 -45.70 4.76
C ARG A 670 -1.29 -46.29 5.76
N ALA A 671 -2.46 -45.66 5.90
CA ALA A 671 -3.50 -46.16 6.79
C ALA A 671 -3.97 -47.55 6.35
N ILE A 672 -4.14 -48.46 7.31
CA ILE A 672 -4.76 -49.77 7.11
C ILE A 672 -6.15 -49.76 7.79
N PRO A 673 -7.15 -50.49 7.27
CA PRO A 673 -8.53 -50.44 7.77
C PRO A 673 -8.70 -51.24 9.09
N GLN A 674 -7.81 -51.04 10.05
CA GLN A 674 -7.81 -51.62 11.39
C GLN A 674 -7.72 -50.49 12.41
N TYR A 675 -8.54 -50.51 13.46
CA TYR A 675 -8.50 -49.48 14.48
C TYR A 675 -7.29 -49.65 15.39
N LEU A 676 -6.73 -48.53 15.85
CA LEU A 676 -5.57 -48.52 16.75
C LEU A 676 -5.82 -49.27 18.06
N TRP A 677 -7.04 -49.15 18.60
CA TRP A 677 -7.41 -49.78 19.86
C TRP A 677 -7.61 -51.29 19.74
N ASP A 678 -7.78 -51.83 18.52
CA ASP A 678 -7.87 -53.28 18.29
C ASP A 678 -6.47 -53.93 18.27
N GLN A 679 -5.41 -53.12 18.09
CA GLN A 679 -4.01 -53.54 17.98
C GLN A 679 -3.17 -53.11 19.20
N ASP A 680 -3.81 -52.66 20.29
CA ASP A 680 -3.15 -52.07 21.47
C ASP A 680 -2.18 -50.90 21.15
N ASN A 681 -2.35 -50.25 20.00
CA ASN A 681 -1.52 -49.14 19.50
C ASN A 681 -2.07 -47.76 19.89
N GLY A 682 -2.84 -47.69 20.98
CA GLY A 682 -3.50 -46.50 21.50
C GLY A 682 -4.91 -46.28 20.93
N TYR A 683 -5.57 -45.18 21.30
CA TYR A 683 -6.95 -44.90 20.86
C TYR A 683 -7.03 -44.01 19.62
N ILE A 684 -6.05 -43.13 19.46
CA ILE A 684 -6.09 -42.08 18.46
C ILE A 684 -4.66 -41.61 18.19
N ARG A 685 -4.30 -41.42 16.93
CA ARG A 685 -2.97 -40.98 16.50
C ARG A 685 -3.06 -39.63 15.83
N MET A 686 -2.29 -38.65 16.31
CA MET A 686 -2.18 -37.36 15.63
C MET A 686 -1.45 -37.55 14.30
N THR A 687 -2.09 -37.14 13.20
CA THR A 687 -1.52 -37.23 11.84
C THR A 687 -0.96 -35.89 11.38
N ARG A 688 -1.55 -34.78 11.83
CA ARG A 688 -1.08 -33.42 11.53
C ARG A 688 -1.31 -32.50 12.71
N PHE A 689 -0.43 -31.52 12.86
CA PHE A 689 -0.56 -30.43 13.82
C PHE A 689 0.07 -29.17 13.25
N SER A 690 -0.64 -28.06 13.30
CA SER A 690 -0.10 -26.75 12.94
C SER A 690 -0.55 -25.70 13.91
N VAL A 691 0.35 -24.74 14.18
CA VAL A 691 0.09 -23.58 15.01
C VAL A 691 0.65 -22.35 14.33
N ARG A 692 -0.19 -21.33 14.22
CA ARG A 692 0.17 -20.01 13.71
C ARG A 692 -0.13 -18.98 14.77
N ALA A 693 0.89 -18.24 15.20
CA ALA A 693 0.75 -17.12 16.10
C ALA A 693 1.18 -15.84 15.39
N SER A 694 0.40 -14.78 15.50
CA SER A 694 0.77 -13.47 14.96
C SER A 694 0.48 -12.37 15.96
N THR A 695 1.33 -11.34 15.98
CA THR A 695 1.15 -10.17 16.83
C THR A 695 1.74 -8.94 16.14
N GLN A 696 1.16 -7.78 16.43
CA GLN A 696 1.68 -6.52 15.96
C GLN A 696 2.02 -5.63 17.15
N PHE A 697 3.29 -5.25 17.21
CA PHE A 697 3.77 -4.29 18.18
C PHE A 697 3.89 -2.92 17.53
N ARG A 698 3.36 -1.91 18.19
CA ARG A 698 3.54 -0.50 17.83
C ARG A 698 3.76 0.29 19.10
N SER A 699 4.85 1.03 19.16
CA SER A 699 5.03 2.06 20.17
C SER A 699 4.32 3.33 19.70
N GLY A 700 3.28 3.75 20.43
CA GLY A 700 2.64 5.07 20.24
C GLY A 700 3.51 6.22 20.76
N ARG A 701 2.97 7.44 20.83
CA ARG A 701 3.63 8.67 21.37
C ARG A 701 4.21 8.54 22.81
N GLY A 702 3.99 7.41 23.50
CA GLY A 702 4.56 7.06 24.80
C GLY A 702 5.49 5.84 24.76
N GLY A 703 6.41 5.79 23.78
CA GLY A 703 7.52 4.83 23.80
C GLY A 703 8.51 5.10 24.94
N PHE A 704 9.69 4.46 24.91
CA PHE A 704 10.77 4.73 25.87
C PHE A 704 11.04 6.24 25.92
N GLN A 705 10.55 6.92 26.95
CA GLN A 705 10.87 8.30 27.25
C GLN A 705 12.01 8.25 28.25
N ALA A 706 13.22 8.62 27.82
CA ALA A 706 14.25 8.97 28.78
C ALA A 706 13.66 10.09 29.67
N PRO A 707 13.72 9.98 31.02
CA PRO A 707 13.23 11.04 31.89
C PRO A 707 13.90 12.35 31.46
N PRO A 708 13.15 13.43 31.20
CA PRO A 708 13.78 14.72 30.97
C PRO A 708 14.62 15.03 32.21
N HIS A 709 15.92 15.26 32.02
CA HIS A 709 16.77 15.81 33.07
C HIS A 709 16.09 17.12 33.49
N GLN A 710 15.50 17.17 34.69
CA GLN A 710 14.86 18.40 35.16
C GLN A 710 15.98 19.43 35.36
N PRO A 711 15.99 20.56 34.63
CA PRO A 711 16.96 21.60 34.88
C PRO A 711 16.73 22.15 36.30
N TYR A 712 17.75 22.04 37.15
CA TYR A 712 17.77 22.65 38.46
C TYR A 712 17.91 24.17 38.29
N TYR A 713 16.81 24.89 38.51
CA TYR A 713 16.85 26.35 38.64
C TYR A 713 17.09 26.70 40.11
N PRO A 714 18.24 27.27 40.50
CA PRO A 714 18.44 27.75 41.86
C PRO A 714 17.39 28.84 42.17
N ARG A 715 16.71 28.69 43.31
CA ARG A 715 15.61 29.57 43.76
C ARG A 715 16.03 30.99 44.17
N PHE A 716 17.32 31.31 44.14
CA PHE A 716 17.84 32.61 44.55
C PHE A 716 18.70 33.19 43.44
N TYR A 717 18.22 34.30 42.88
CA TYR A 717 18.97 35.19 42.01
C TYR A 717 19.82 36.11 42.90
N ASP A 718 21.14 35.95 42.85
CA ASP A 718 22.08 36.87 43.47
C ASP A 718 22.45 37.98 42.46
N PRO A 719 22.00 39.23 42.66
CA PRO A 719 22.28 40.34 41.76
C PRO A 719 23.76 40.78 41.74
N PHE A 720 24.63 40.21 42.59
CA PHE A 720 26.06 40.53 42.64
C PHE A 720 26.96 39.51 41.92
N ASP A 721 26.42 38.38 41.44
CA ASP A 721 27.19 37.39 40.67
C ASP A 721 27.20 37.72 39.17
N GLN A 722 28.27 38.40 38.73
CA GLN A 722 28.48 38.77 37.32
C GLN A 722 29.05 37.61 36.47
N SER A 723 29.21 36.39 37.00
CA SER A 723 29.73 35.25 36.23
C SER A 723 28.80 34.80 35.09
N VAL A 724 27.53 35.21 35.12
CA VAL A 724 26.50 34.91 34.11
C VAL A 724 26.65 35.75 32.82
N PHE A 725 27.47 36.82 32.82
CA PHE A 725 27.69 37.69 31.66
C PHE A 725 28.96 37.34 30.84
N ARG A 726 29.31 36.06 30.72
CA ARG A 726 30.32 35.64 29.73
C ARG A 726 29.65 35.44 28.37
N ALA A 727 30.22 36.07 27.33
CA ALA A 727 29.79 35.94 25.92
C ALA A 727 29.95 34.52 25.32
N TYR A 728 30.32 33.53 26.13
CA TYR A 728 30.42 32.13 25.74
C TYR A 728 29.68 31.28 26.77
N ASN A 729 28.43 30.92 26.44
CA ASN A 729 27.60 30.06 27.26
C ASN A 729 28.09 28.61 27.14
N HIS A 730 28.79 28.11 28.16
CA HIS A 730 29.23 26.71 28.24
C HIS A 730 28.04 25.72 28.25
N MET A 731 26.83 26.20 28.55
CA MET A 731 25.60 25.42 28.55
C MET A 731 24.92 25.32 27.16
N PHE A 732 25.53 25.81 26.07
CA PHE A 732 24.92 25.71 24.72
C PHE A 732 24.76 24.24 24.24
N ASN A 733 25.48 23.30 24.87
CA ASN A 733 25.28 21.84 24.71
C ASN A 733 24.56 21.18 25.90
N GLU A 734 24.10 21.95 26.90
CA GLU A 734 23.29 21.48 28.04
C GLU A 734 21.80 21.80 27.87
N GLY A 735 21.36 22.12 26.65
CA GLY A 735 19.93 22.15 26.33
C GLY A 735 19.28 20.81 26.71
N PRO A 736 18.02 20.79 27.16
CA PRO A 736 17.35 19.54 27.52
C PRO A 736 17.42 18.62 26.30
N VAL A 737 18.08 17.47 26.47
CA VAL A 737 18.10 16.41 25.46
C VAL A 737 16.64 16.15 25.12
N GLN A 738 16.24 16.50 23.89
CA GLN A 738 14.88 16.28 23.42
C GLN A 738 14.55 14.81 23.72
N PRO A 739 13.48 14.52 24.48
CA PRO A 739 13.19 13.16 24.89
C PRO A 739 13.14 12.30 23.62
N ILE A 740 14.04 11.31 23.57
CA ILE A 740 14.20 10.42 22.43
C ILE A 740 12.94 9.57 22.32
N ASN A 741 11.93 10.07 21.60
CA ASN A 741 10.74 9.31 21.27
C ASN A 741 11.00 8.60 19.95
N VAL A 742 11.48 7.36 20.05
CA VAL A 742 11.74 6.49 18.89
C VAL A 742 10.50 5.62 18.69
N PRO A 743 9.50 6.05 17.88
CA PRO A 743 8.41 5.17 17.53
C PRO A 743 9.00 3.99 16.76
N TRP A 744 8.64 2.80 17.21
CA TRP A 744 8.99 1.56 16.56
C TRP A 744 7.75 0.72 16.33
N SER A 745 7.75 -0.03 15.24
CA SER A 745 6.71 -1.00 14.97
C SER A 745 7.33 -2.24 14.34
N PHE A 746 6.79 -3.41 14.68
CA PHE A 746 7.07 -4.63 13.95
C PHE A 746 5.90 -5.60 14.08
N SER A 747 5.74 -6.46 13.08
CA SER A 747 4.81 -7.59 13.14
C SER A 747 5.59 -8.87 13.28
N LEU A 748 5.27 -9.68 14.28
CA LEU A 748 5.86 -10.99 14.50
C LEU A 748 4.85 -12.06 14.11
N SER A 749 5.26 -12.99 13.25
CA SER A 749 4.50 -14.20 12.92
C SER A 749 5.35 -15.43 13.18
N MET A 750 4.74 -16.46 13.76
CA MET A 750 5.34 -17.77 13.98
C MET A 750 4.45 -18.82 13.36
N GLU A 751 5.05 -19.74 12.63
CA GLU A 751 4.39 -20.90 12.07
C GLU A 751 5.15 -22.17 12.46
N TYR A 752 4.43 -23.11 13.06
CA TYR A 752 4.88 -24.47 13.27
C TYR A 752 3.93 -25.42 12.55
N SER A 753 4.47 -26.37 11.79
CA SER A 753 3.72 -27.45 11.18
C SER A 753 4.45 -28.77 11.37
N TRP A 754 3.70 -29.79 11.75
CA TRP A 754 4.15 -31.16 11.92
C TRP A 754 3.19 -32.09 11.19
N GLN A 755 3.73 -33.01 10.41
CA GLN A 755 2.97 -34.02 9.68
C GLN A 755 3.63 -35.39 9.86
N TYR A 756 2.83 -36.36 10.28
CA TYR A 756 3.21 -37.76 10.33
C TYR A 756 3.43 -38.29 8.90
N VAL A 757 4.54 -38.99 8.68
CA VAL A 757 4.81 -39.71 7.43
C VAL A 757 4.77 -41.21 7.69
N ASN A 758 5.60 -41.70 8.62
CA ASN A 758 5.60 -43.08 9.11
C ASN A 758 6.15 -43.11 10.54
N ALA A 759 6.27 -44.30 11.15
CA ALA A 759 6.69 -44.43 12.55
C ALA A 759 8.06 -43.77 12.86
N ASN A 760 8.96 -43.67 11.87
CA ASN A 760 10.30 -43.15 12.04
C ASN A 760 10.52 -41.77 11.40
N GLN A 761 9.55 -41.25 10.64
CA GLN A 761 9.69 -40.03 9.85
C GLN A 761 8.49 -39.09 10.03
N SER A 762 8.79 -37.80 10.17
CA SER A 762 7.80 -36.74 10.15
C SER A 762 8.36 -35.51 9.44
N ASN A 763 7.49 -34.84 8.70
CA ASN A 763 7.81 -33.55 8.09
C ASN A 763 7.53 -32.45 9.09
N LYS A 764 8.52 -31.58 9.31
CA LYS A 764 8.43 -30.48 10.29
C LYS A 764 8.87 -29.19 9.64
N THR A 765 8.12 -28.12 9.88
CA THR A 765 8.53 -26.74 9.60
C THR A 765 8.30 -25.90 10.83
N ALA A 766 9.22 -24.98 11.11
CA ALA A 766 9.16 -24.12 12.28
C ALA A 766 9.87 -22.82 11.93
N VAL A 767 9.10 -21.78 11.60
CA VAL A 767 9.64 -20.50 11.14
C VAL A 767 9.05 -19.37 11.96
N ILE A 768 9.89 -18.41 12.33
CA ILE A 768 9.47 -17.14 12.92
C ILE A 768 9.92 -16.00 12.01
N ASN A 769 9.02 -15.08 11.69
CA ASN A 769 9.28 -13.93 10.84
C ASN A 769 8.89 -12.64 11.58
N ALA A 770 9.80 -11.70 11.64
CA ALA A 770 9.58 -10.34 12.10
C ALA A 770 9.61 -9.42 10.87
N GLN A 771 8.45 -8.97 10.44
CA GLN A 771 8.26 -8.13 9.26
C GLN A 771 8.02 -6.67 9.64
N ASN A 772 8.27 -5.76 8.71
CA ASN A 772 8.05 -4.32 8.85
C ASN A 772 8.66 -3.75 10.13
N ILE A 773 9.83 -4.25 10.53
CA ILE A 773 10.55 -3.71 11.67
C ILE A 773 10.99 -2.30 11.25
N GLN A 774 10.41 -1.28 11.85
CA GLN A 774 10.70 0.12 11.55
C GLN A 774 11.14 0.81 12.83
N PHE A 775 12.26 1.52 12.78
CA PHE A 775 12.82 2.30 13.87
C PHE A 775 13.14 3.70 13.38
N ARG A 776 12.62 4.73 14.05
CA ARG A 776 13.04 6.11 13.81
C ARG A 776 14.19 6.46 14.75
N ILE A 777 15.43 6.24 14.33
CA ILE A 777 16.64 6.43 15.16
C ILE A 777 16.73 7.87 15.69
N THR A 778 16.40 8.85 14.85
CA THR A 778 16.24 10.28 15.19
C THR A 778 15.12 10.86 14.32
N PRO A 779 14.60 12.09 14.54
CA PRO A 779 13.54 12.67 13.71
C PRO A 779 13.79 12.58 12.19
N GLU A 780 15.06 12.68 11.79
CA GLU A 780 15.51 12.67 10.39
C GLU A 780 16.02 11.29 9.90
N TRP A 781 16.20 10.30 10.78
CA TRP A 781 16.69 8.97 10.40
C TRP A 781 15.66 7.89 10.65
N GLN A 782 15.38 7.10 9.63
CA GLN A 782 14.51 5.93 9.72
C GLN A 782 15.25 4.70 9.19
N ALA A 783 15.30 3.66 10.01
CA ALA A 783 15.75 2.33 9.61
C ALA A 783 14.55 1.40 9.50
N SER A 784 14.58 0.51 8.53
CA SER A 784 13.62 -0.57 8.39
C SER A 784 14.31 -1.88 8.04
N THR A 785 13.77 -2.98 8.53
CA THR A 785 14.29 -4.32 8.26
C THR A 785 13.20 -5.39 8.39
N SER A 786 13.51 -6.57 7.88
CA SER A 786 12.69 -7.78 8.00
C SER A 786 13.61 -8.96 8.32
N LEU A 787 13.34 -9.66 9.41
CA LEU A 787 14.15 -10.77 9.89
C LEU A 787 13.29 -12.03 9.93
N GLY A 788 13.91 -13.19 9.77
CA GLY A 788 13.25 -14.46 10.05
C GLY A 788 14.24 -15.56 10.33
N TYR A 789 13.77 -16.63 10.95
CA TYR A 789 14.60 -17.75 11.37
C TYR A 789 13.83 -19.06 11.20
N ASP A 790 14.47 -20.03 10.54
CA ASP A 790 13.97 -21.40 10.41
C ASP A 790 14.64 -22.28 11.47
N PHE A 791 13.86 -22.72 12.46
CA PHE A 791 14.36 -23.55 13.57
C PHE A 791 14.68 -24.99 13.15
N ILE A 792 14.17 -25.47 12.01
CA ILE A 792 14.45 -26.82 11.50
C ILE A 792 15.78 -26.82 10.75
N ARG A 793 15.97 -25.86 9.83
CA ARG A 793 17.22 -25.69 9.08
C ARG A 793 18.32 -25.03 9.89
N LYS A 794 17.97 -24.34 10.98
CA LYS A 794 18.85 -23.53 11.82
C LYS A 794 19.49 -22.35 11.07
N GLU A 795 18.75 -21.79 10.11
CA GLU A 795 19.21 -20.74 9.21
C GLU A 795 18.37 -19.47 9.35
N VAL A 796 19.00 -18.31 9.13
CA VAL A 796 18.33 -17.01 9.04
C VAL A 796 17.73 -16.86 7.65
N THR A 797 16.47 -16.46 7.56
CA THR A 797 15.84 -16.19 6.26
C THR A 797 16.41 -14.90 5.66
N PRO A 798 16.40 -14.72 4.33
CA PRO A 798 16.98 -13.54 3.72
C PRO A 798 16.41 -12.23 4.29
N THR A 799 17.30 -11.29 4.58
CA THR A 799 17.02 -10.10 5.39
C THR A 799 17.35 -8.86 4.57
N ARG A 800 16.41 -7.92 4.49
CA ARG A 800 16.63 -6.60 3.88
C ARG A 800 16.84 -5.57 4.96
N PHE A 801 17.84 -4.72 4.80
CA PHE A 801 18.05 -3.52 5.60
C PHE A 801 17.82 -2.31 4.70
N SER A 802 17.09 -1.33 5.20
CA SER A 802 16.90 -0.05 4.52
C SER A 802 17.06 1.06 5.54
N ILE A 803 17.85 2.07 5.20
CA ILE A 803 18.06 3.25 6.04
C ILE A 803 17.79 4.47 5.18
N THR A 804 16.92 5.34 5.66
CA THR A 804 16.62 6.63 5.05
C THR A 804 17.03 7.76 6.00
N ARG A 805 17.56 8.84 5.41
CA ARG A 805 17.90 10.08 6.10
C ARG A 805 17.32 11.27 5.36
N ASP A 806 16.54 12.06 6.08
CA ASP A 806 16.14 13.40 5.66
C ASP A 806 17.31 14.38 5.94
N LEU A 807 17.79 15.00 4.87
CA LEU A 807 18.88 15.97 4.84
C LEU A 807 18.32 17.38 4.60
N HIS A 808 17.09 17.64 5.07
CA HIS A 808 16.32 18.88 4.91
C HIS A 808 15.85 19.13 3.48
N CYS A 809 16.80 19.26 2.57
CA CYS A 809 16.61 19.53 1.14
C CYS A 809 16.70 18.26 0.28
N TRP A 810 17.32 17.22 0.83
CA TRP A 810 17.57 15.95 0.17
C TRP A 810 17.03 14.80 1.02
N ASN A 811 16.68 13.70 0.37
CA ASN A 811 16.39 12.44 1.02
C ASN A 811 17.40 11.42 0.52
N LEU A 812 18.15 10.84 1.45
CA LEU A 812 19.09 9.78 1.19
C LEU A 812 18.44 8.46 1.58
N SER A 813 18.46 7.47 0.70
CA SER A 813 18.04 6.11 1.01
C SER A 813 19.11 5.12 0.60
N PHE A 814 19.49 4.27 1.55
CA PHE A 814 20.40 3.16 1.35
C PHE A 814 19.64 1.86 1.61
N GLU A 815 19.71 0.92 0.69
CA GLU A 815 19.16 -0.42 0.87
C GLU A 815 20.22 -1.47 0.68
N TRP A 816 20.15 -2.55 1.47
CA TRP A 816 21.16 -3.59 1.49
C TRP A 816 20.54 -4.94 1.82
N ASN A 817 20.87 -5.96 1.03
CA ASN A 817 20.66 -7.36 1.37
C ASN A 817 22.00 -8.09 1.45
N PRO A 818 22.50 -8.43 2.66
CA PRO A 818 23.79 -9.10 2.83
C PRO A 818 23.76 -10.61 2.64
N PHE A 819 22.61 -11.25 2.83
CA PHE A 819 22.51 -12.69 3.06
C PHE A 819 21.60 -13.37 2.03
N GLY A 820 21.82 -14.67 1.82
CA GLY A 820 21.13 -15.45 0.80
C GLY A 820 21.74 -15.29 -0.58
N GLU A 821 21.03 -15.78 -1.60
CA GLU A 821 21.56 -15.84 -2.97
C GLU A 821 21.64 -14.44 -3.62
N PHE A 822 20.71 -13.52 -3.31
CA PHE A 822 20.61 -12.20 -3.96
C PHE A 822 21.10 -11.06 -3.10
N LYS A 823 22.40 -10.81 -3.23
CA LYS A 823 23.11 -9.71 -2.58
C LYS A 823 23.07 -8.46 -3.46
N TYR A 824 22.68 -7.34 -2.88
CA TYR A 824 22.68 -6.04 -3.55
C TYR A 824 22.83 -4.91 -2.54
N TYR A 825 23.29 -3.76 -3.02
CA TYR A 825 23.13 -2.50 -2.33
C TYR A 825 22.67 -1.42 -3.30
N MET A 826 21.76 -0.57 -2.83
CA MET A 826 21.23 0.56 -3.58
C MET A 826 21.51 1.84 -2.83
N PHE A 827 21.96 2.84 -3.56
CA PHE A 827 22.11 4.18 -3.05
C PHE A 827 21.27 5.14 -3.88
N ARG A 828 20.36 5.85 -3.23
CA ARG A 828 19.51 6.85 -3.88
C ARG A 828 19.58 8.15 -3.08
N LEU A 829 19.79 9.24 -3.79
CA LEU A 829 19.78 10.59 -3.25
C LEU A 829 18.78 11.40 -4.08
N THR A 830 17.76 11.96 -3.43
CA THR A 830 16.62 12.61 -4.10
C THR A 830 16.40 13.99 -3.52
N VAL A 831 16.13 15.00 -4.35
CA VAL A 831 15.73 16.34 -3.86
C VAL A 831 14.32 16.24 -3.28
N LYS A 832 14.08 16.78 -2.08
CA LYS A 832 12.76 16.74 -1.41
C LYS A 832 11.74 17.68 -2.05
N ASP A 833 12.23 18.79 -2.61
CA ASP A 833 11.41 19.84 -3.20
C ASP A 833 10.97 19.52 -4.65
N SER A 834 9.67 19.37 -4.84
CA SER A 834 9.05 19.05 -6.13
C SER A 834 9.14 20.17 -7.19
N GLN A 835 9.37 21.43 -6.81
CA GLN A 835 9.51 22.54 -7.78
C GLN A 835 10.88 22.50 -8.46
N ILE A 836 11.93 22.19 -7.70
CA ILE A 836 13.29 22.02 -8.23
C ILE A 836 13.37 20.75 -9.08
N GLN A 837 12.72 19.65 -8.66
CA GLN A 837 12.53 18.47 -9.52
C GLN A 837 11.89 18.88 -10.87
N GLY A 838 10.85 19.71 -10.84
CA GLY A 838 10.24 20.29 -12.03
C GLY A 838 11.18 21.15 -12.90
N LEU A 839 12.22 21.76 -12.33
CA LEU A 839 13.22 22.52 -13.10
C LEU A 839 14.17 21.59 -13.88
N PHE A 840 14.60 20.47 -13.29
CA PHE A 840 15.33 19.42 -14.01
C PHE A 840 14.50 18.81 -15.15
N GLN A 841 13.18 18.77 -14.97
CA GLN A 841 12.21 18.28 -15.95
C GLN A 841 11.93 19.27 -17.09
N LYS A 842 12.19 20.57 -16.91
CA LYS A 842 11.92 21.67 -17.86
C LYS A 842 13.05 21.95 -18.87
N LEU A 843 13.96 20.99 -19.13
CA LEU A 843 15.03 21.19 -20.11
C LEU A 843 14.46 21.63 -21.48
N PRO A 844 14.98 22.71 -22.07
CA PRO A 844 14.39 23.32 -23.27
C PRO A 844 14.59 22.39 -24.48
N GLY A 845 13.49 21.96 -25.09
CA GLY A 845 13.55 21.23 -26.36
C GLY A 845 12.29 20.48 -26.80
N LEU A 846 11.38 20.09 -25.90
CA LEU A 846 10.27 19.18 -26.25
C LEU A 846 8.87 19.60 -25.77
N ASN A 847 8.73 20.66 -24.97
CA ASN A 847 7.42 21.09 -24.41
C ASN A 847 6.50 21.86 -25.37
N ASN A 848 6.85 21.98 -26.65
CA ASN A 848 6.04 22.73 -27.62
C ASN A 848 4.80 21.97 -28.16
N LEU A 849 4.43 20.83 -27.58
CA LEU A 849 3.22 20.10 -27.98
C LEU A 849 1.96 20.44 -27.14
N GLU A 850 2.08 21.26 -26.09
CA GLU A 850 0.95 21.55 -25.17
C GLU A 850 0.12 22.81 -25.51
N ARG A 851 0.17 23.34 -26.74
CA ARG A 851 -0.74 24.42 -27.14
C ARG A 851 -1.36 24.21 -28.51
N SER A 852 -2.43 23.42 -28.56
CA SER A 852 -3.55 23.76 -29.45
C SER A 852 -4.89 23.26 -28.91
N SER A 853 -5.92 24.06 -29.15
CA SER A 853 -7.36 23.83 -28.90
C SER A 853 -7.90 24.05 -27.47
N SER A 854 -8.19 25.31 -27.17
CA SER A 854 -9.48 25.66 -26.55
C SER A 854 -9.94 26.99 -27.14
N PRO A 855 -11.09 27.05 -27.83
CA PRO A 855 -11.67 28.31 -28.24
C PRO A 855 -12.21 29.03 -27.02
N ILE A 856 -11.90 30.33 -26.96
CA ILE A 856 -12.51 31.30 -26.07
C ILE A 856 -14.03 31.24 -26.27
N ASN A 857 -14.74 30.65 -25.31
CA ASN A 857 -16.20 30.62 -25.33
C ASN A 857 -16.71 31.97 -24.81
N ARG A 858 -17.18 32.82 -25.74
CA ARG A 858 -18.02 33.98 -25.44
C ARG A 858 -19.38 33.47 -24.99
N GLY A 859 -19.94 34.12 -23.98
CA GLY A 859 -21.25 33.81 -23.43
C GLY A 859 -22.39 33.82 -24.45
N GLY A 860 -23.37 32.98 -24.19
CA GLY A 860 -24.64 32.93 -24.91
C GLY A 860 -25.62 32.06 -24.12
N PHE A 861 -26.74 32.66 -23.74
CA PHE A 861 -27.92 32.04 -23.15
C PHE A 861 -28.37 30.80 -23.93
N TYR A 862 -28.59 29.67 -23.23
CA TYR A 862 -29.85 28.92 -23.09
C TYR A 862 -29.61 27.66 -22.25
#